data_AF-A0A2M8M8S1-F1
#
_entry.id   AF-A0A2M8M8S1-F1
#
_cell.length_a   1.000
_cell.length_b   1.000
_cell.length_c   1.000
_cell.angle_alpha   90.00
_cell.angle_beta   90.00
_cell.angle_gamma   90.00
#
_symmetry.space_group_name_H-M   'P 1'
#
loop_
_entity.id
_entity.type
_entity.pdbx_description
1 polymer ?
#
loop_
_entity_poly.entity_id
_entity_poly.type
_entity_poly.pdbx_seq_one_letter_code
_entity_poly.pdbx_strand_id
1 'polypeptide(L)'
;MYMQNKTIIGYTLKRLLGAGGMAEVWYAENSIGKKAAVKILKEEFTKMGTVLERFKNEAQVMVTLAHPHIRQVYDYGTIDDRPCIVMEYLEGADLSDRLRRGEHFSDAQLTQWWNNMVDILHYTHQQGVIHRDIKPSNIFITDTGELRLLDFGIAKIKSSITLTQTGNRMGTLMYMSPEQVRDSKNLDYRSDTYSLAVTFYHLISGKAPYDSQTDSEFNIQMKIVAEVLDVTILPVKWRQLLAPLLIKEVDSRGCLVKLGESEISNQEETIIIEPTPTPNPMPIPPFTEKKGRKKKLLWGMGFAILLLIMGWLAIPDSLSWSATLKPVVLNGKWGFVDKDGREVIPLKYDLAWDFSEGLARVELNEKYGFVDKDGREVIPLKYDYAWDFSEGLAYVRLNEKYGFVDKDGREVIPLKYDGAGDFSEGLAYVKLNEKYGFVDKDGREVIPLKYDDAGGFSEGLAYVKLNEKYGFVDKDGREVIPLKYDGAGDFSEGLAYVKLNEKYGFVDKDGREVIPLKYDDAWGFSEGLAKVALNEKYGFVDKDGREVIPLKYDDAWSFFEGLVKVKLNEKYGFVDKDGREVIPLKYDDAWSFSEGLAWVKLNEKYGFVDKDGREVIPLKYDDAWSFSEGLGWVQLNNQGFYVDKEGYCVYGNAPAGHPKR
;
A
#
# COMPACT_ATOMS: atom_id res chain seq x y z
N MET A 1 31.73 -2.46 -13.41
CA MET A 1 32.65 -2.27 -14.56
C MET A 1 32.60 -3.39 -15.61
N TYR A 2 31.86 -4.50 -15.41
CA TYR A 2 31.91 -5.69 -16.28
C TYR A 2 31.34 -5.53 -17.72
N MET A 3 30.39 -4.62 -17.95
CA MET A 3 29.73 -4.48 -19.28
C MET A 3 30.36 -3.44 -20.22
N GLN A 4 31.30 -2.64 -19.73
CA GLN A 4 31.91 -1.56 -20.52
C GLN A 4 32.70 -2.13 -21.69
N ASN A 5 32.60 -1.51 -22.87
CA ASN A 5 33.20 -1.92 -24.14
C ASN A 5 32.64 -3.21 -24.78
N LYS A 6 31.60 -3.83 -24.21
CA LYS A 6 30.88 -4.90 -24.91
C LYS A 6 30.03 -4.32 -26.04
N THR A 7 29.78 -5.13 -27.08
CA THR A 7 29.06 -4.70 -28.28
C THR A 7 27.76 -5.47 -28.43
N ILE A 8 26.69 -4.75 -28.78
CA ILE A 8 25.40 -5.32 -29.14
C ILE A 8 24.89 -4.68 -30.42
N ILE A 9 24.56 -5.49 -31.43
CA ILE A 9 23.91 -5.04 -32.68
C ILE A 9 24.66 -3.83 -33.29
N GLY A 10 26.00 -3.89 -33.28
CA GLY A 10 26.86 -2.82 -33.77
C GLY A 10 27.06 -1.60 -32.85
N TYR A 11 26.43 -1.55 -31.67
CA TYR A 11 26.62 -0.51 -30.64
C TYR A 11 27.56 -0.98 -29.53
N THR A 12 28.61 -0.20 -29.26
CA THR A 12 29.57 -0.45 -28.17
C THR A 12 29.17 0.31 -26.91
N LEU A 13 29.02 -0.39 -25.78
CA LEU A 13 28.69 0.21 -24.49
C LEU A 13 29.87 1.05 -23.97
N LYS A 14 29.61 2.31 -23.60
CA LYS A 14 30.66 3.27 -23.19
C LYS A 14 30.61 3.62 -21.71
N ARG A 15 29.42 3.93 -21.17
CA ARG A 15 29.24 4.27 -19.75
C ARG A 15 27.82 3.94 -19.29
N LEU A 16 27.66 3.65 -18.00
CA LEU A 16 26.36 3.47 -17.38
C LEU A 16 25.64 4.83 -17.28
N LEU A 17 24.36 4.88 -17.65
CA LEU A 17 23.47 6.05 -17.51
C LEU A 17 22.66 5.97 -16.22
N GLY A 18 22.23 4.77 -15.83
CA GLY A 18 21.52 4.53 -14.58
C GLY A 18 21.20 3.05 -14.40
N ALA A 19 20.92 2.65 -13.16
CA ALA A 19 20.48 1.30 -12.83
C ALA A 19 19.32 1.39 -11.84
N GLY A 20 18.21 0.71 -12.11
CA GLY A 20 17.00 0.80 -11.31
C GLY A 20 15.98 -0.28 -11.64
N GLY A 21 15.26 -0.78 -10.64
CA GLY A 21 14.33 -1.90 -10.83
C GLY A 21 15.03 -3.10 -11.44
N MET A 22 14.48 -3.63 -12.54
CA MET A 22 14.93 -4.87 -13.20
C MET A 22 16.06 -4.71 -14.23
N ALA A 23 16.46 -3.48 -14.57
CA ALA A 23 17.39 -3.23 -15.67
C ALA A 23 18.46 -2.18 -15.35
N GLU A 24 19.52 -2.19 -16.14
CA GLU A 24 20.53 -1.14 -16.20
C GLU A 24 20.54 -0.52 -17.60
N VAL A 25 20.74 0.80 -17.69
CA VAL A 25 20.72 1.54 -18.95
C VAL A 25 22.11 2.09 -19.22
N TRP A 26 22.66 1.77 -20.38
CA TRP A 26 24.00 2.14 -20.81
C TRP A 26 23.96 3.11 -21.99
N TYR A 27 24.87 4.07 -21.99
CA TYR A 27 25.20 4.85 -23.17
C TYR A 27 26.04 4.00 -24.12
N ALA A 28 25.69 3.99 -25.40
CA ALA A 28 26.37 3.24 -26.43
C ALA A 28 26.52 4.04 -27.72
N GLU A 29 27.51 3.69 -28.52
CA GLU A 29 27.77 4.31 -29.82
C GLU A 29 28.06 3.22 -30.85
N ASN A 30 27.55 3.38 -32.07
CA ASN A 30 27.94 2.50 -33.18
C ASN A 30 29.20 3.01 -33.91
N SER A 31 29.67 2.23 -34.90
CA SER A 31 30.90 2.52 -35.66
C SER A 31 30.91 3.85 -36.42
N ILE A 32 29.74 4.45 -36.69
CA ILE A 32 29.59 5.73 -37.37
C ILE A 32 29.27 6.89 -36.42
N GLY A 33 29.31 6.67 -35.10
CA GLY A 33 29.07 7.68 -34.09
C GLY A 33 27.59 7.93 -33.75
N LYS A 34 26.66 7.08 -34.21
CA LYS A 34 25.26 7.18 -33.78
C LYS A 34 25.16 6.76 -32.31
N LYS A 35 24.66 7.68 -31.49
CA LYS A 35 24.40 7.50 -30.06
C LYS A 35 23.17 6.61 -29.84
N ALA A 36 23.19 5.78 -28.81
CA ALA A 36 22.07 4.98 -28.35
C ALA A 36 22.10 4.80 -26.83
N ALA A 37 20.94 4.50 -26.28
CA ALA A 37 20.81 3.98 -24.93
C ALA A 37 20.44 2.50 -25.03
N VAL A 38 21.08 1.66 -24.22
CA VAL A 38 20.85 0.22 -24.19
C VAL A 38 20.37 -0.17 -22.81
N LYS A 39 19.09 -0.52 -22.68
CA LYS A 39 18.51 -1.06 -21.44
C LYS A 39 18.74 -2.56 -21.44
N ILE A 40 19.46 -3.05 -20.44
CA ILE A 40 19.87 -4.44 -20.30
C ILE A 40 19.25 -4.98 -19.03
N LEU A 41 18.58 -6.13 -19.14
CA LEU A 41 18.00 -6.82 -18.00
C LEU A 41 19.14 -7.27 -17.07
N LYS A 42 19.01 -7.01 -15.76
CA LYS A 42 20.03 -7.45 -14.80
C LYS A 42 20.05 -8.97 -14.73
N GLU A 43 21.22 -9.52 -14.44
CA GLU A 43 21.48 -10.96 -14.43
C GLU A 43 20.55 -11.73 -13.49
N GLU A 44 20.22 -11.15 -12.34
CA GLU A 44 19.27 -11.71 -11.35
C GLU A 44 17.86 -11.97 -11.91
N PHE A 45 17.45 -11.29 -13.00
CA PHE A 45 16.13 -11.44 -13.61
C PHE A 45 16.13 -12.29 -14.90
N THR A 46 17.28 -12.70 -15.42
CA THR A 46 17.35 -13.45 -16.69
C THR A 46 16.82 -14.87 -16.61
N LYS A 47 16.64 -15.41 -15.39
CA LYS A 47 16.08 -16.74 -15.17
C LYS A 47 14.57 -16.72 -14.89
N MET A 48 13.99 -15.55 -14.69
CA MET A 48 12.58 -15.38 -14.38
C MET A 48 11.76 -15.25 -15.67
N GLY A 49 11.17 -16.35 -16.15
CA GLY A 49 10.45 -16.40 -17.44
C GLY A 49 9.39 -15.30 -17.60
N THR A 50 8.67 -14.99 -16.53
CA THR A 50 7.67 -13.91 -16.52
C THR A 50 8.27 -12.52 -16.72
N VAL A 51 9.46 -12.24 -16.17
CA VAL A 51 10.15 -10.95 -16.34
C VAL A 51 10.73 -10.84 -17.75
N LEU A 52 11.28 -11.93 -18.27
CA LEU A 52 11.76 -12.06 -19.65
C LEU A 52 10.67 -11.74 -20.68
N GLU A 53 9.49 -12.37 -20.55
CA GLU A 53 8.35 -12.12 -21.43
C GLU A 53 7.88 -10.67 -21.35
N ARG A 54 7.81 -10.10 -20.14
CA ARG A 54 7.44 -8.68 -19.94
C ARG A 54 8.42 -7.72 -20.60
N PHE A 55 9.71 -7.95 -20.43
CA PHE A 55 10.76 -7.14 -21.01
C PHE A 55 10.72 -7.20 -22.55
N LYS A 56 10.41 -8.38 -23.12
CA LYS A 56 10.21 -8.55 -24.56
C LYS A 56 8.93 -7.86 -25.05
N ASN A 57 7.82 -8.01 -24.34
CA ASN A 57 6.53 -7.41 -24.70
C ASN A 57 6.59 -5.87 -24.70
N GLU A 58 7.32 -5.27 -23.74
CA GLU A 58 7.57 -3.83 -23.68
C GLU A 58 8.27 -3.34 -24.97
N ALA A 59 9.34 -4.02 -25.38
CA ALA A 59 10.04 -3.70 -26.62
C ALA A 59 9.16 -3.86 -27.86
N GLN A 60 8.39 -4.96 -27.94
CA GLN A 60 7.50 -5.24 -29.07
C GLN A 60 6.44 -4.17 -29.26
N VAL A 61 5.80 -3.71 -28.17
CA VAL A 61 4.82 -2.62 -28.26
C VAL A 61 5.48 -1.34 -28.73
N MET A 62 6.62 -0.96 -28.16
CA MET A 62 7.31 0.27 -28.56
C MET A 62 7.75 0.27 -30.03
N VAL A 63 8.17 -0.87 -30.58
CA VAL A 63 8.54 -0.99 -32.01
C VAL A 63 7.34 -0.72 -32.94
N THR A 64 6.12 -1.04 -32.50
CA THR A 64 4.91 -0.79 -33.31
C THR A 64 4.45 0.67 -33.30
N LEU A 65 4.96 1.49 -32.38
CA LEU A 65 4.54 2.87 -32.18
C LEU A 65 5.48 3.83 -32.91
N ALA A 66 4.93 4.60 -33.84
CA ALA A 66 5.65 5.61 -34.60
C ALA A 66 5.05 6.99 -34.35
N HIS A 67 5.58 7.70 -33.35
CA HIS A 67 5.09 9.02 -32.94
C HIS A 67 6.28 9.93 -32.57
N PRO A 68 6.29 11.22 -32.97
CA PRO A 68 7.43 12.14 -32.75
C PRO A 68 7.77 12.35 -31.26
N HIS A 69 6.79 12.20 -30.38
CA HIS A 69 6.97 12.35 -28.93
C HIS A 69 7.08 11.03 -28.16
N ILE A 70 7.17 9.88 -28.82
CA ILE A 70 7.46 8.59 -28.19
C ILE A 70 8.92 8.24 -28.51
N ARG A 71 9.67 7.79 -27.51
CA ARG A 71 11.05 7.37 -27.68
C ARG A 71 11.14 6.20 -28.66
N GLN A 72 12.05 6.29 -29.62
CA GLN A 72 12.21 5.23 -30.61
C GLN A 72 13.03 4.05 -30.07
N VAL A 73 12.50 2.83 -30.23
CA VAL A 73 13.27 1.58 -30.10
C VAL A 73 13.88 1.24 -31.45
N TYR A 74 15.19 1.00 -31.46
CA TYR A 74 15.93 0.62 -32.65
C TYR A 74 15.97 -0.90 -32.84
N ASP A 75 16.19 -1.65 -31.76
CA ASP A 75 16.32 -3.11 -31.84
C ASP A 75 16.16 -3.79 -30.47
N TYR A 76 15.99 -5.11 -30.49
CA TYR A 76 15.94 -6.01 -29.33
C TYR A 76 16.90 -7.18 -29.54
N GLY A 77 17.73 -7.49 -28.53
CA GLY A 77 18.67 -8.59 -28.60
C GLY A 77 19.19 -9.03 -27.24
N THR A 78 20.37 -9.63 -27.23
CA THR A 78 21.02 -10.13 -26.01
C THR A 78 22.49 -9.71 -25.95
N ILE A 79 23.00 -9.50 -24.75
CA ILE A 79 24.41 -9.30 -24.47
C ILE A 79 24.81 -10.15 -23.25
N ASP A 80 25.74 -11.09 -23.46
CA ASP A 80 26.07 -12.16 -22.50
C ASP A 80 24.82 -12.91 -22.00
N ASP A 81 23.95 -13.34 -22.92
CA ASP A 81 22.68 -14.01 -22.63
C ASP A 81 21.65 -13.18 -21.83
N ARG A 82 21.94 -11.89 -21.59
CA ARG A 82 20.99 -10.97 -20.94
C ARG A 82 20.18 -10.21 -22.00
N PRO A 83 18.84 -10.26 -21.96
CA PRO A 83 17.99 -9.47 -22.84
C PRO A 83 18.26 -7.97 -22.76
N CYS A 84 18.15 -7.29 -23.89
CA CYS A 84 18.38 -5.85 -23.96
C CYS A 84 17.65 -5.19 -25.14
N ILE A 85 17.34 -3.91 -24.93
CA ILE A 85 16.62 -3.05 -25.86
C ILE A 85 17.56 -1.91 -26.24
N VAL A 86 17.83 -1.76 -27.52
CA VAL A 86 18.60 -0.65 -28.09
C VAL A 86 17.62 0.43 -28.52
N MET A 87 17.81 1.66 -28.05
CA MET A 87 16.86 2.76 -28.25
C MET A 87 17.55 4.11 -28.37
N GLU A 88 16.77 5.11 -28.76
CA GLU A 88 17.20 6.50 -28.89
C GLU A 88 17.87 7.00 -27.60
N TYR A 89 19.06 7.59 -27.74
CA TYR A 89 19.71 8.32 -26.66
C TYR A 89 19.19 9.75 -26.64
N LEU A 90 18.76 10.22 -25.47
CA LEU A 90 18.23 11.56 -25.25
C LEU A 90 19.17 12.33 -24.32
N GLU A 91 19.41 13.60 -24.64
CA GLU A 91 20.13 14.55 -23.79
C GLU A 91 19.10 15.47 -23.13
N GLY A 92 19.09 15.51 -21.80
CA GLY A 92 18.08 16.18 -21.00
C GLY A 92 17.85 15.51 -19.64
N ALA A 93 16.64 15.66 -19.10
CA ALA A 93 16.22 15.02 -17.85
C ALA A 93 14.73 14.71 -17.86
N ASP A 94 14.33 13.65 -17.16
CA ASP A 94 12.92 13.37 -16.90
C ASP A 94 12.29 14.34 -15.90
N LEU A 95 10.97 14.44 -15.93
CA LEU A 95 10.25 15.38 -15.09
C LEU A 95 10.34 15.04 -13.59
N SER A 96 10.62 13.78 -13.22
CA SER A 96 10.87 13.43 -11.82
C SER A 96 12.20 13.99 -11.32
N ASP A 97 13.24 13.94 -12.14
CA ASP A 97 14.53 14.56 -11.86
C ASP A 97 14.41 16.08 -11.72
N ARG A 98 13.67 16.72 -12.62
CA ARG A 98 13.44 18.17 -12.58
C ARG A 98 12.62 18.60 -11.35
N LEU A 99 11.58 17.84 -10.99
CA LEU A 99 10.83 18.05 -9.74
C LEU A 99 11.73 17.92 -8.51
N ARG A 100 12.60 16.90 -8.44
CA ARG A 100 13.55 16.73 -7.33
C ARG A 100 14.54 17.88 -7.18
N ARG A 101 14.86 18.58 -8.28
CA ARG A 101 15.69 19.79 -8.27
C ARG A 101 14.91 21.05 -7.86
N GLY A 102 13.61 20.93 -7.60
CA GLY A 102 12.74 22.06 -7.28
C GLY A 102 12.49 22.98 -8.48
N GLU A 103 12.60 22.47 -9.71
CA GLU A 103 12.29 23.25 -10.91
C GLU A 103 10.80 23.61 -10.97
N HIS A 104 10.51 24.86 -11.30
CA HIS A 104 9.15 25.33 -11.60
C HIS A 104 8.97 25.48 -13.11
N PHE A 105 7.81 25.08 -13.61
CA PHE A 105 7.51 25.10 -15.04
C PHE A 105 6.54 26.23 -15.38
N SER A 106 6.82 26.94 -16.48
CA SER A 106 5.92 27.98 -16.96
C SER A 106 4.60 27.39 -17.49
N ASP A 107 3.53 28.18 -17.45
CA ASP A 107 2.23 27.77 -18.00
C ASP A 107 2.31 27.37 -19.48
N ALA A 108 3.18 28.04 -20.25
CA ALA A 108 3.43 27.73 -21.66
C ALA A 108 4.04 26.33 -21.84
N GLN A 109 5.06 25.99 -21.05
CA GLN A 109 5.67 24.65 -21.06
C GLN A 109 4.67 23.58 -20.66
N LEU A 110 3.94 23.78 -19.56
CA LEU A 110 2.92 22.85 -19.09
C LEU A 110 1.82 22.64 -20.13
N THR A 111 1.36 23.72 -20.78
CA THR A 111 0.35 23.64 -21.84
C THR A 111 0.85 22.84 -23.03
N GLN A 112 2.08 23.08 -23.48
CA GLN A 112 2.69 22.35 -24.58
C GLN A 112 2.85 20.87 -24.23
N TRP A 113 3.38 20.55 -23.05
CA TRP A 113 3.58 19.16 -22.61
C TRP A 113 2.26 18.43 -22.42
N TRP A 114 1.23 19.10 -21.91
CA TRP A 114 -0.13 18.55 -21.80
C TRP A 114 -0.65 18.14 -23.19
N ASN A 115 -0.61 19.06 -24.15
CA ASN A 115 -1.09 18.82 -25.51
C ASN A 115 -0.32 17.68 -26.19
N ASN A 116 1.00 17.61 -26.01
CA ASN A 116 1.83 16.52 -26.54
C ASN A 116 1.45 15.17 -25.91
N MET A 117 1.19 15.12 -24.59
CA MET A 117 0.74 13.89 -23.92
C MET A 117 -0.65 13.48 -24.36
N VAL A 118 -1.57 14.43 -24.57
CA VAL A 118 -2.90 14.14 -25.13
C VAL A 118 -2.78 13.53 -26.54
N ASP A 119 -1.88 14.03 -27.38
CA ASP A 119 -1.61 13.43 -28.70
C ASP A 119 -1.08 12.00 -28.60
N ILE A 120 -0.10 11.77 -27.72
CA ILE A 120 0.47 10.44 -27.50
C ILE A 120 -0.61 9.46 -27.03
N LEU A 121 -1.41 9.83 -26.03
CA LEU A 121 -2.45 8.95 -25.49
C LEU A 121 -3.54 8.69 -26.53
N HIS A 122 -3.99 9.70 -27.25
CA HIS A 122 -4.93 9.51 -28.34
C HIS A 122 -4.41 8.53 -29.41
N TYR A 123 -3.17 8.71 -29.85
CA TYR A 123 -2.52 7.83 -30.83
C TYR A 123 -2.41 6.39 -30.32
N THR A 124 -1.93 6.19 -29.09
CA THR A 124 -1.73 4.84 -28.52
C THR A 124 -3.03 4.12 -28.24
N HIS A 125 -4.04 4.82 -27.72
CA HIS A 125 -5.38 4.27 -27.47
C HIS A 125 -6.08 3.84 -28.76
N GLN A 126 -5.90 4.56 -29.87
CA GLN A 126 -6.40 4.15 -31.20
C GLN A 126 -5.76 2.84 -31.70
N GLN A 127 -4.53 2.56 -31.28
CA GLN A 127 -3.84 1.29 -31.58
C GLN A 127 -4.19 0.18 -30.56
N GLY A 128 -5.12 0.43 -29.64
CA GLY A 128 -5.50 -0.51 -28.58
C GLY A 128 -4.45 -0.67 -27.48
N VAL A 129 -3.46 0.22 -27.40
CA VAL A 129 -2.38 0.17 -26.42
C VAL A 129 -2.70 1.14 -25.28
N ILE A 130 -2.75 0.62 -24.05
CA ILE A 130 -2.89 1.42 -22.82
C ILE A 130 -1.52 1.49 -22.14
N HIS A 131 -1.10 2.68 -21.73
CA HIS A 131 0.23 2.93 -21.17
C HIS A 131 0.42 2.34 -19.77
N ARG A 132 -0.55 2.53 -18.87
CA ARG A 132 -0.65 1.98 -17.50
C ARG A 132 0.41 2.45 -16.49
N ASP A 133 1.41 3.21 -16.90
CA ASP A 133 2.47 3.73 -15.99
C ASP A 133 2.84 5.17 -16.32
N ILE A 134 1.85 6.06 -16.49
CA ILE A 134 2.11 7.48 -16.73
C ILE A 134 2.52 8.15 -15.42
N LYS A 135 3.71 8.74 -15.39
CA LYS A 135 4.31 9.41 -14.23
C LYS A 135 5.48 10.31 -14.65
N PRO A 136 5.93 11.25 -13.80
CA PRO A 136 7.03 12.16 -14.14
C PRO A 136 8.32 11.47 -14.61
N SER A 137 8.68 10.31 -14.03
CA SER A 137 9.92 9.60 -14.40
C SER A 137 9.91 9.00 -15.80
N ASN A 138 8.73 8.90 -16.43
CA ASN A 138 8.58 8.35 -17.78
C ASN A 138 8.41 9.45 -18.84
N ILE A 139 8.33 10.72 -18.43
CA ILE A 139 8.21 11.87 -19.32
C ILE A 139 9.55 12.62 -19.33
N PHE A 140 10.25 12.55 -20.45
CA PHE A 140 11.57 13.14 -20.63
C PHE A 140 11.51 14.45 -21.39
N ILE A 141 12.22 15.46 -20.90
CA ILE A 141 12.35 16.74 -21.60
C ILE A 141 13.79 16.89 -22.06
N THR A 142 13.99 16.96 -23.37
CA THR A 142 15.31 17.14 -23.98
C THR A 142 15.87 18.52 -23.66
N ASP A 143 17.18 18.71 -23.86
CA ASP A 143 17.83 20.02 -23.74
C ASP A 143 17.28 21.05 -24.75
N THR A 144 16.68 20.59 -25.85
CA THR A 144 15.96 21.43 -26.82
C THR A 144 14.53 21.77 -26.40
N GLY A 145 14.06 21.24 -25.26
CA GLY A 145 12.72 21.49 -24.72
C GLY A 145 11.62 20.56 -25.24
N GLU A 146 11.97 19.54 -26.03
CA GLU A 146 11.00 18.58 -26.59
C GLU A 146 10.61 17.51 -25.56
N LEU A 147 9.34 17.13 -25.56
CA LEU A 147 8.83 16.02 -24.76
C LEU A 147 9.04 14.68 -25.48
N ARG A 148 9.54 13.68 -24.73
CA ARG A 148 9.67 12.28 -25.13
C ARG A 148 9.12 11.35 -24.04
N LEU A 149 8.11 10.55 -24.37
CA LEU A 149 7.63 9.47 -23.51
C LEU A 149 8.56 8.26 -23.62
N LEU A 150 9.09 7.80 -22.50
CA LEU A 150 10.20 6.85 -22.48
C LEU A 150 9.76 5.39 -22.69
N ASP A 151 8.91 4.85 -21.82
CA ASP A 151 8.64 3.41 -21.71
C ASP A 151 7.17 3.18 -21.32
N PHE A 152 6.57 2.05 -21.73
CA PHE A 152 5.20 1.66 -21.37
C PHE A 152 5.18 0.72 -20.15
N GLY A 153 4.18 0.87 -19.28
CA GLY A 153 3.99 0.14 -18.02
C GLY A 153 3.60 -1.34 -18.13
N ILE A 154 3.80 -1.96 -19.29
CA ILE A 154 3.26 -3.30 -19.63
C ILE A 154 3.87 -4.40 -18.74
N ALA A 155 5.02 -4.13 -18.13
CA ALA A 155 5.69 -5.03 -17.19
C ALA A 155 5.13 -5.03 -15.75
N LYS A 156 4.17 -4.15 -15.40
CA LYS A 156 3.80 -3.84 -14.00
C LYS A 156 2.54 -4.51 -13.44
N ILE A 157 1.95 -5.48 -14.13
CA ILE A 157 0.82 -6.24 -13.54
C ILE A 157 1.33 -7.01 -12.32
N LYS A 158 0.69 -6.76 -11.14
CA LYS A 158 1.00 -7.28 -9.79
C LYS A 158 1.72 -8.64 -9.85
N SER A 159 3.04 -8.61 -9.76
CA SER A 159 3.86 -9.76 -9.38
C SER A 159 4.70 -9.35 -8.19
N SER A 160 4.74 -10.20 -7.19
CA SER A 160 5.56 -10.19 -5.97
C SER A 160 7.07 -10.05 -6.21
N ILE A 161 7.54 -9.94 -7.45
CA ILE A 161 8.96 -9.96 -7.83
C ILE A 161 9.68 -8.62 -7.59
N THR A 162 8.98 -7.55 -7.22
CA THR A 162 9.60 -6.25 -6.88
C THR A 162 9.79 -6.05 -5.37
N LEU A 163 10.08 -7.13 -4.63
CA LEU A 163 10.08 -7.17 -3.17
C LEU A 163 11.35 -6.59 -2.49
N THR A 164 12.38 -6.17 -3.23
CA THR A 164 13.69 -5.87 -2.62
C THR A 164 14.19 -4.43 -2.70
N GLN A 165 13.39 -3.47 -3.20
CA GLN A 165 13.75 -2.03 -3.13
C GLN A 165 12.53 -1.16 -2.82
N THR A 166 12.28 -0.97 -1.52
CA THR A 166 11.16 -0.22 -0.93
C THR A 166 11.00 1.20 -1.49
N GLY A 167 12.06 1.87 -1.94
CA GLY A 167 12.00 3.27 -2.39
C GLY A 167 11.42 3.52 -3.79
N ASN A 168 11.64 2.63 -4.77
CA ASN A 168 11.28 2.90 -6.18
C ASN A 168 9.83 2.51 -6.53
N ARG A 169 9.24 1.61 -5.75
CA ARG A 169 7.86 1.11 -5.93
C ARG A 169 6.84 2.11 -5.40
N MET A 170 7.12 2.71 -4.25
CA MET A 170 6.35 3.80 -3.66
C MET A 170 6.20 5.00 -4.61
N GLY A 171 7.30 5.39 -5.27
CA GLY A 171 7.32 6.45 -6.29
C GLY A 171 6.42 6.18 -7.51
N THR A 172 6.21 4.92 -7.87
CA THR A 172 5.33 4.54 -8.98
C THR A 172 3.86 4.49 -8.56
N LEU A 173 3.61 4.03 -7.33
CA LEU A 173 2.26 3.77 -6.82
C LEU A 173 1.39 5.02 -6.82
N MET A 174 1.96 6.17 -6.46
CA MET A 174 1.27 7.47 -6.33
C MET A 174 0.52 7.96 -7.58
N TYR A 175 0.85 7.45 -8.77
CA TYR A 175 0.25 7.88 -10.03
C TYR A 175 -0.75 6.87 -10.59
N MET A 176 -0.97 5.75 -9.90
CA MET A 176 -1.95 4.75 -10.33
C MET A 176 -3.37 5.30 -10.25
N SER A 177 -4.21 4.86 -11.18
CA SER A 177 -5.65 5.11 -11.13
C SER A 177 -6.36 4.24 -10.07
N PRO A 178 -7.53 4.65 -9.57
CA PRO A 178 -8.31 3.87 -8.60
C PRO A 178 -8.62 2.46 -9.10
N GLU A 179 -8.98 2.32 -10.36
CA GLU A 179 -9.22 1.02 -10.97
C GLU A 179 -7.95 0.17 -11.09
N GLN A 180 -6.76 0.77 -11.29
CA GLN A 180 -5.50 0.02 -11.24
C GLN A 180 -5.21 -0.56 -9.84
N VAL A 181 -5.63 0.14 -8.79
CA VAL A 181 -5.52 -0.32 -7.41
C VAL A 181 -6.53 -1.43 -7.12
N ARG A 182 -7.79 -1.23 -7.54
CA ARG A 182 -8.93 -2.15 -7.33
C ARG A 182 -8.80 -3.44 -8.17
N ASP A 183 -8.63 -3.32 -9.48
CA ASP A 183 -8.49 -4.42 -10.44
C ASP A 183 -7.55 -4.09 -11.61
N SER A 184 -6.31 -4.60 -11.53
CA SER A 184 -5.30 -4.38 -12.58
C SER A 184 -5.50 -5.18 -13.88
N LYS A 185 -6.50 -6.08 -13.96
CA LYS A 185 -6.72 -6.94 -15.14
C LYS A 185 -7.61 -6.28 -16.18
N ASN A 186 -8.66 -5.58 -15.74
CA ASN A 186 -9.68 -4.98 -16.60
C ASN A 186 -9.53 -3.46 -16.69
N LEU A 187 -8.40 -3.02 -17.23
CA LEU A 187 -8.11 -1.60 -17.43
C LEU A 187 -8.46 -1.16 -18.84
N ASP A 188 -9.07 0.01 -18.96
CA ASP A 188 -9.23 0.70 -20.23
C ASP A 188 -8.39 1.99 -20.28
N TYR A 189 -8.53 2.73 -21.37
CA TYR A 189 -7.77 3.94 -21.64
C TYR A 189 -7.97 5.06 -20.61
N ARG A 190 -9.05 5.03 -19.81
CA ARG A 190 -9.37 6.04 -18.79
C ARG A 190 -8.42 5.98 -17.61
N SER A 191 -7.71 4.87 -17.41
CA SER A 191 -6.63 4.78 -16.41
C SER A 191 -5.48 5.73 -16.74
N ASP A 192 -5.09 5.80 -18.02
CA ASP A 192 -4.06 6.73 -18.48
C ASP A 192 -4.50 8.19 -18.32
N THR A 193 -5.78 8.48 -18.58
CA THR A 193 -6.38 9.81 -18.36
C THR A 193 -6.19 10.27 -16.92
N TYR A 194 -6.48 9.40 -15.96
CA TYR A 194 -6.32 9.72 -14.53
C TYR A 194 -4.84 9.90 -14.18
N SER A 195 -3.97 8.97 -14.58
CA SER A 195 -2.54 9.05 -14.28
C SER A 195 -1.87 10.28 -14.88
N LEU A 196 -2.28 10.71 -16.08
CA LEU A 196 -1.83 11.97 -16.66
C LEU A 196 -2.28 13.18 -15.84
N ALA A 197 -3.54 13.19 -15.39
CA ALA A 197 -4.05 14.27 -14.56
C ALA A 197 -3.31 14.38 -13.21
N VAL A 198 -3.04 13.24 -12.55
CA VAL A 198 -2.23 13.20 -11.32
C VAL A 198 -0.80 13.66 -11.57
N THR A 199 -0.21 13.26 -12.70
CA THR A 199 1.13 13.71 -13.10
C THR A 199 1.18 15.24 -13.24
N PHE A 200 0.23 15.83 -13.95
CA PHE A 200 0.18 17.28 -14.12
C PHE A 200 -0.19 18.03 -12.85
N TYR A 201 -1.06 17.47 -12.00
CA TYR A 201 -1.31 18.00 -10.66
C TYR A 201 0.01 18.19 -9.89
N HIS A 202 0.89 17.19 -9.89
CA HIS A 202 2.20 17.28 -9.23
C HIS A 202 3.11 18.33 -9.90
N LEU A 203 3.19 18.33 -11.22
CA LEU A 203 4.04 19.29 -11.95
C LEU A 203 3.65 20.76 -11.72
N ILE A 204 2.34 21.01 -11.60
CA ILE A 204 1.81 22.37 -11.45
C ILE A 204 1.89 22.83 -9.99
N SER A 205 1.54 21.95 -9.05
CA SER A 205 1.54 22.30 -7.63
C SER A 205 2.92 22.24 -6.98
N GLY A 206 3.85 21.47 -7.56
CA GLY A 206 5.13 21.11 -6.93
C GLY A 206 4.99 20.18 -5.72
N LYS A 207 3.76 19.74 -5.39
CA LYS A 207 3.48 18.80 -4.30
C LYS A 207 3.16 17.43 -4.86
N ALA A 208 3.79 16.40 -4.29
CA ALA A 208 3.44 15.02 -4.60
C ALA A 208 1.95 14.77 -4.30
N PRO A 209 1.26 13.94 -5.11
CA PRO A 209 -0.17 13.71 -4.93
C PRO A 209 -0.49 12.91 -3.66
N TYR A 210 0.45 12.10 -3.16
CA TYR A 210 0.35 11.35 -1.91
C TYR A 210 1.72 11.30 -1.22
N ASP A 211 1.78 11.10 0.10
CA ASP A 211 3.06 11.09 0.83
C ASP A 211 3.68 9.69 0.89
N SER A 212 4.50 9.38 -0.11
CA SER A 212 5.24 8.11 -0.16
C SER A 212 6.39 7.96 0.86
N GLN A 213 6.64 8.94 1.73
CA GLN A 213 7.67 8.81 2.78
C GLN A 213 7.10 8.36 4.12
N THR A 214 5.79 8.53 4.34
CA THR A 214 5.11 8.19 5.60
C THR A 214 4.01 7.16 5.42
N ASP A 215 3.26 7.23 4.33
CA ASP A 215 2.15 6.33 4.08
C ASP A 215 2.66 4.99 3.57
N SER A 216 2.25 3.89 4.21
CA SER A 216 2.51 2.55 3.68
C SER A 216 1.96 2.40 2.25
N GLU A 217 2.46 1.42 1.48
CA GLU A 217 1.88 1.13 0.15
C GLU A 217 0.36 0.90 0.22
N PHE A 218 -0.12 0.28 1.30
CA PHE A 218 -1.55 0.09 1.53
C PHE A 218 -2.28 1.42 1.75
N ASN A 219 -1.73 2.33 2.55
CA ASN A 219 -2.30 3.66 2.78
C ASN A 219 -2.40 4.45 1.47
N ILE A 220 -1.33 4.48 0.67
CA ILE A 220 -1.33 5.18 -0.62
C ILE A 220 -2.38 4.58 -1.57
N GLN A 221 -2.51 3.25 -1.60
CA GLN A 221 -3.57 2.58 -2.37
C GLN A 221 -4.97 3.01 -1.91
N MET A 222 -5.19 3.08 -0.60
CA MET A 222 -6.46 3.55 -0.04
C MET A 222 -6.73 5.01 -0.38
N LYS A 223 -5.73 5.89 -0.28
CA LYS A 223 -5.82 7.30 -0.67
C LYS A 223 -6.12 7.46 -2.16
N ILE A 224 -5.44 6.70 -3.01
CA ILE A 224 -5.74 6.66 -4.46
C ILE A 224 -7.21 6.31 -4.70
N VAL A 225 -7.75 5.33 -3.98
CA VAL A 225 -9.12 4.84 -4.16
C VAL A 225 -10.19 5.76 -3.56
N ALA A 226 -9.90 6.42 -2.43
CA ALA A 226 -10.90 7.10 -1.62
C ALA A 226 -10.72 8.63 -1.50
N GLU A 227 -9.49 9.14 -1.55
CA GLU A 227 -9.17 10.54 -1.27
C GLU A 227 -9.20 11.40 -2.53
N VAL A 228 -9.90 12.53 -2.50
CA VAL A 228 -9.93 13.48 -3.62
C VAL A 228 -8.75 14.44 -3.50
N LEU A 229 -7.90 14.48 -4.53
CA LEU A 229 -6.79 15.44 -4.57
C LEU A 229 -7.29 16.88 -4.54
N ASP A 230 -6.67 17.72 -3.72
CA ASP A 230 -7.06 19.12 -3.57
C ASP A 230 -6.63 19.96 -4.79
N VAL A 231 -7.49 19.97 -5.82
CA VAL A 231 -7.31 20.81 -7.00
C VAL A 231 -7.48 22.31 -6.74
N THR A 232 -7.85 22.73 -5.52
CA THR A 232 -7.98 24.15 -5.19
C THR A 232 -6.64 24.86 -5.05
N ILE A 233 -5.55 24.12 -4.84
CA ILE A 233 -4.20 24.69 -4.88
C ILE A 233 -3.76 25.08 -6.30
N LEU A 234 -4.45 24.57 -7.33
CA LEU A 234 -4.09 24.82 -8.72
C LEU A 234 -4.67 26.15 -9.23
N PRO A 235 -3.99 26.80 -10.20
CA PRO A 235 -4.57 27.91 -10.96
C PRO A 235 -5.89 27.51 -11.63
N VAL A 236 -6.80 28.46 -11.80
CA VAL A 236 -8.18 28.22 -12.28
C VAL A 236 -8.23 27.38 -13.57
N LYS A 237 -7.39 27.73 -14.56
CA LYS A 237 -7.25 27.00 -15.83
C LYS A 237 -6.98 25.51 -15.61
N TRP A 238 -6.00 25.18 -14.77
CA TRP A 238 -5.59 23.81 -14.50
C TRP A 238 -6.58 23.08 -13.60
N ARG A 239 -7.20 23.76 -12.64
CA ARG A 239 -8.27 23.19 -11.84
C ARG A 239 -9.45 22.73 -12.69
N GLN A 240 -9.91 23.60 -13.60
CA GLN A 240 -11.03 23.30 -14.50
C GLN A 240 -10.71 22.13 -15.45
N LEU A 241 -9.46 22.03 -15.90
CA LEU A 241 -9.00 20.95 -16.76
C LEU A 241 -8.85 19.61 -16.01
N LEU A 242 -8.21 19.61 -14.83
CA LEU A 242 -7.81 18.38 -14.15
C LEU A 242 -8.91 17.79 -13.26
N ALA A 243 -9.79 18.61 -12.67
CA ALA A 243 -10.81 18.12 -11.73
C ALA A 243 -11.72 17.03 -12.32
N PRO A 244 -12.24 17.15 -13.56
CA PRO A 244 -13.06 16.10 -14.17
C PRO A 244 -12.30 14.80 -14.44
N LEU A 245 -10.97 14.89 -14.64
CA LEU A 245 -10.10 13.76 -14.97
C LEU A 245 -9.64 13.01 -13.71
N LEU A 246 -9.65 13.67 -12.56
CA LEU A 246 -9.31 13.12 -11.24
C LEU A 246 -10.51 12.46 -10.53
N ILE A 247 -11.67 12.36 -11.19
CA ILE A 247 -12.82 11.63 -10.67
C ILE A 247 -12.47 10.15 -10.53
N LYS A 248 -12.76 9.60 -9.34
CA LYS A 248 -12.35 8.24 -8.97
C LYS A 248 -13.15 7.17 -9.71
N GLU A 249 -14.45 7.40 -9.86
CA GLU A 249 -15.35 6.51 -10.59
C GLU A 249 -15.13 6.63 -12.10
N VAL A 250 -14.70 5.53 -12.70
CA VAL A 250 -14.24 5.44 -14.10
C VAL A 250 -15.30 5.91 -15.10
N ASP A 251 -16.58 5.62 -14.85
CA ASP A 251 -17.69 6.00 -15.74
C ASP A 251 -18.12 7.45 -15.62
N SER A 252 -17.72 8.13 -14.54
CA SER A 252 -17.97 9.56 -14.34
C SER A 252 -16.76 10.42 -14.73
N ARG A 253 -15.65 9.80 -15.14
CA ARG A 253 -14.41 10.50 -15.46
C ARG A 253 -14.50 11.21 -16.81
N GLY A 254 -14.06 12.46 -16.83
CA GLY A 254 -13.99 13.26 -18.05
C GLY A 254 -13.03 12.68 -19.09
N CYS A 255 -13.05 13.25 -20.30
CA CYS A 255 -12.16 12.89 -21.39
C CYS A 255 -10.99 13.87 -21.52
N LEU A 256 -9.88 13.39 -22.09
CA LEU A 256 -8.74 14.25 -22.40
C LEU A 256 -9.11 15.28 -23.47
N VAL A 257 -8.78 16.55 -23.18
CA VAL A 257 -8.96 17.68 -24.10
C VAL A 257 -7.66 18.46 -24.22
N LYS A 258 -7.37 18.95 -25.43
CA LYS A 258 -6.26 19.87 -25.66
C LYS A 258 -6.62 21.27 -25.18
N LEU A 259 -5.60 22.00 -24.74
CA LEU A 259 -5.68 23.43 -24.47
C LEU A 259 -5.38 24.20 -25.76
N GLY A 260 -6.28 25.09 -26.18
CA GLY A 260 -6.07 25.97 -27.34
C GLY A 260 -5.14 27.16 -27.02
N GLU A 261 -4.48 27.72 -28.04
CA GLU A 261 -3.64 28.92 -27.91
C GLU A 261 -4.46 30.23 -27.87
N SER A 262 -5.78 30.16 -28.00
CA SER A 262 -6.68 31.30 -27.87
C SER A 262 -8.01 30.84 -27.30
N GLU A 263 -8.28 31.12 -26.02
CA GLU A 263 -9.61 31.34 -25.43
C GLU A 263 -9.51 31.39 -23.89
N ILE A 264 -9.14 32.56 -23.37
CA ILE A 264 -9.84 33.11 -22.21
C ILE A 264 -10.75 34.19 -22.78
N SER A 265 -11.91 33.77 -23.28
CA SER A 265 -13.04 34.64 -23.51
C SER A 265 -14.23 33.98 -22.84
N ASN A 266 -14.83 34.69 -21.89
CA ASN A 266 -16.15 34.40 -21.38
C ASN A 266 -17.10 34.09 -22.54
N GLN A 267 -17.82 32.97 -22.47
CA GLN A 267 -19.28 32.96 -22.61
C GLN A 267 -19.84 31.56 -22.34
N GLU A 268 -20.92 31.56 -21.56
CA GLU A 268 -21.88 30.48 -21.46
C GLU A 268 -22.42 30.15 -22.86
N GLU A 269 -22.45 28.87 -23.23
CA GLU A 269 -23.45 28.36 -24.17
C GLU A 269 -23.70 26.87 -23.89
N THR A 270 -24.68 26.64 -23.01
CA THR A 270 -25.38 25.37 -22.84
C THR A 270 -26.07 24.96 -24.14
N ILE A 271 -25.70 23.80 -24.70
CA ILE A 271 -26.51 23.11 -25.69
C ILE A 271 -27.45 22.15 -24.95
N ILE A 272 -28.70 22.57 -24.82
CA ILE A 272 -29.83 21.80 -24.30
C ILE A 272 -30.35 20.91 -25.43
N ILE A 273 -30.45 19.60 -25.18
CA ILE A 273 -31.30 18.71 -25.98
C ILE A 273 -32.60 18.50 -25.20
N GLU A 274 -33.68 19.09 -25.68
CA GLU A 274 -35.02 18.97 -25.11
C GLU A 274 -35.66 17.60 -25.41
N PRO A 275 -36.30 16.94 -24.43
CA PRO A 275 -37.34 15.95 -24.69
C PRO A 275 -38.73 16.61 -24.72
N THR A 276 -39.47 16.41 -25.82
CA THR A 276 -40.89 16.80 -25.99
C THR A 276 -41.86 15.73 -25.41
N PRO A 277 -43.18 15.99 -25.21
CA PRO A 277 -43.77 15.96 -23.86
C PRO A 277 -45.02 15.07 -23.64
N THR A 278 -45.14 14.54 -22.40
CA THR A 278 -46.35 14.39 -21.53
C THR A 278 -47.48 13.41 -21.97
N PRO A 279 -48.35 12.88 -21.05
CA PRO A 279 -49.30 13.65 -20.24
C PRO A 279 -49.27 13.37 -18.73
N ASN A 280 -49.63 14.41 -17.99
CA ASN A 280 -49.78 14.49 -16.54
C ASN A 280 -51.13 13.91 -16.02
N PRO A 281 -51.27 13.74 -14.69
CA PRO A 281 -52.30 12.92 -14.04
C PRO A 281 -53.62 13.67 -13.82
N MET A 282 -54.67 12.89 -13.50
CA MET A 282 -55.99 13.39 -13.06
C MET A 282 -56.41 12.80 -11.68
N PRO A 283 -57.37 13.43 -10.96
CA PRO A 283 -57.13 13.82 -9.56
C PRO A 283 -58.22 13.42 -8.51
N ILE A 284 -57.90 13.61 -7.21
CA ILE A 284 -58.78 13.95 -6.02
C ILE A 284 -59.69 12.79 -5.46
N PRO A 285 -60.17 12.73 -4.17
CA PRO A 285 -60.17 13.70 -3.03
C PRO A 285 -59.72 13.17 -1.63
N PRO A 286 -59.72 14.04 -0.59
CA PRO A 286 -59.15 13.78 0.74
C PRO A 286 -60.18 13.28 1.76
N PHE A 287 -59.70 12.75 2.90
CA PHE A 287 -60.52 12.75 4.12
C PHE A 287 -59.76 13.17 5.38
N THR A 288 -60.45 14.10 6.05
CA THR A 288 -60.22 14.99 7.20
C THR A 288 -59.76 14.41 8.55
N GLU A 289 -59.15 15.33 9.32
CA GLU A 289 -58.88 15.33 10.77
C GLU A 289 -59.99 14.80 11.68
N LYS A 290 -59.60 14.27 12.85
CA LYS A 290 -60.28 14.58 14.14
C LYS A 290 -59.29 14.83 15.28
N LYS A 291 -59.54 15.94 15.96
CA LYS A 291 -58.89 16.51 17.16
C LYS A 291 -59.32 15.85 18.48
N GLY A 292 -58.40 15.90 19.45
CA GLY A 292 -58.66 16.16 20.88
C GLY A 292 -58.76 14.93 21.79
N ARG A 293 -58.35 14.94 23.07
CA ARG A 293 -57.92 16.00 23.99
C ARG A 293 -57.37 15.36 25.30
N LYS A 294 -56.33 16.01 25.86
CA LYS A 294 -56.10 16.40 27.28
C LYS A 294 -55.57 15.41 28.36
N LYS A 295 -54.46 15.91 28.97
CA LYS A 295 -54.11 16.03 30.42
C LYS A 295 -53.68 14.72 31.12
N LYS A 296 -52.79 14.68 32.13
CA LYS A 296 -52.17 15.71 33.00
C LYS A 296 -50.93 15.11 33.72
N LEU A 297 -50.15 15.99 34.36
CA LEU A 297 -48.91 15.75 35.10
C LEU A 297 -49.18 15.75 36.64
N LEU A 298 -48.28 15.08 37.39
CA LEU A 298 -47.89 15.18 38.84
C LEU A 298 -48.51 14.29 39.97
N TRP A 299 -47.56 13.54 40.59
CA TRP A 299 -47.24 13.28 42.02
C TRP A 299 -47.93 12.17 42.81
N GLY A 300 -47.09 11.40 43.53
CA GLY A 300 -47.50 10.53 44.64
C GLY A 300 -46.48 9.45 44.99
N MET A 301 -45.64 9.74 45.99
CA MET A 301 -44.62 8.88 46.59
C MET A 301 -45.12 7.49 47.01
N GLY A 302 -44.24 6.50 46.90
CA GLY A 302 -44.34 5.26 47.65
C GLY A 302 -43.56 4.13 47.01
N PHE A 303 -42.25 4.04 47.30
CA PHE A 303 -41.62 2.78 47.74
C PHE A 303 -40.13 3.01 48.04
N ALA A 304 -39.87 3.68 49.16
CA ALA A 304 -38.55 3.79 49.79
C ALA A 304 -38.23 2.55 50.67
N ILE A 305 -38.68 1.35 50.28
CA ILE A 305 -38.45 0.09 51.01
C ILE A 305 -37.91 -0.99 50.05
N LEU A 306 -37.05 -0.58 49.12
CA LEU A 306 -36.26 -1.50 48.30
C LEU A 306 -34.79 -1.07 48.12
N LEU A 307 -34.37 -0.03 48.84
CA LEU A 307 -32.99 0.51 48.83
C LEU A 307 -32.14 0.05 50.01
N LEU A 308 -32.63 -0.85 50.86
CA LEU A 308 -31.89 -1.35 52.04
C LEU A 308 -31.64 -2.87 52.03
N ILE A 309 -32.00 -3.59 50.95
CA ILE A 309 -31.70 -5.03 50.80
C ILE A 309 -30.85 -5.34 49.54
N MET A 310 -30.56 -4.36 48.69
CA MET A 310 -29.55 -4.49 47.60
C MET A 310 -28.17 -3.91 47.98
N GLY A 311 -27.91 -3.70 49.26
CA GLY A 311 -26.65 -3.13 49.75
C GLY A 311 -25.54 -4.14 50.05
N TRP A 312 -25.80 -5.44 49.91
CA TRP A 312 -24.88 -6.51 50.33
C TRP A 312 -25.08 -7.76 49.46
N LEU A 313 -24.78 -7.65 48.16
CA LEU A 313 -24.45 -8.76 47.23
C LEU A 313 -24.12 -8.27 45.80
N ALA A 314 -23.81 -6.99 45.60
CA ALA A 314 -23.10 -6.54 44.40
C ALA A 314 -21.60 -6.57 44.71
N ILE A 315 -20.99 -7.74 44.53
CA ILE A 315 -19.58 -7.78 44.13
C ILE A 315 -19.53 -6.93 42.84
N PRO A 316 -18.66 -5.93 42.73
CA PRO A 316 -18.55 -5.20 41.48
C PRO A 316 -18.14 -6.22 40.43
N ASP A 317 -18.92 -6.36 39.36
CA ASP A 317 -18.40 -6.78 38.06
C ASP A 317 -17.46 -5.68 37.56
N SER A 318 -16.36 -5.47 38.29
CA SER A 318 -15.11 -5.00 37.74
C SER A 318 -14.40 -6.21 37.12
N LEU A 319 -15.09 -6.90 36.22
CA LEU A 319 -14.45 -7.45 35.04
C LEU A 319 -14.75 -6.44 33.94
N SER A 320 -13.80 -5.53 33.73
CA SER A 320 -13.78 -4.62 32.59
C SER A 320 -13.66 -5.46 31.32
N TRP A 321 -14.79 -5.90 30.77
CA TRP A 321 -14.85 -6.26 29.37
C TRP A 321 -14.61 -4.97 28.60
N SER A 322 -13.42 -4.83 28.04
CA SER A 322 -13.08 -3.78 27.09
C SER A 322 -14.13 -3.81 25.98
N ALA A 323 -15.04 -2.84 25.94
CA ALA A 323 -15.73 -2.54 24.70
C ALA A 323 -14.64 -2.07 23.73
N THR A 324 -14.25 -2.94 22.82
CA THR A 324 -13.29 -2.62 21.76
C THR A 324 -14.10 -1.95 20.66
N LEU A 325 -13.76 -0.68 20.40
CA LEU A 325 -14.36 0.05 19.29
C LEU A 325 -13.62 -0.31 18.00
N LYS A 326 -14.37 -0.47 16.92
CA LYS A 326 -13.82 -0.82 15.62
C LYS A 326 -13.73 0.39 14.70
N PRO A 327 -12.58 0.66 14.08
CA PRO A 327 -12.50 1.67 13.03
C PRO A 327 -13.34 1.21 11.83
N VAL A 328 -14.21 2.09 11.37
CA VAL A 328 -15.04 1.88 10.17
C VAL A 328 -14.92 3.07 9.25
N VAL A 329 -14.87 2.77 7.96
CA VAL A 329 -14.93 3.75 6.88
C VAL A 329 -16.29 3.69 6.19
N LEU A 330 -16.89 4.87 5.99
CA LEU A 330 -18.05 5.06 5.14
C LEU A 330 -17.89 6.39 4.40
N ASN A 331 -18.15 6.40 3.09
CA ASN A 331 -18.01 7.60 2.24
C ASN A 331 -16.63 8.29 2.38
N GLY A 332 -15.56 7.53 2.57
CA GLY A 332 -14.19 8.06 2.66
C GLY A 332 -13.84 8.75 3.98
N LYS A 333 -14.71 8.70 5.00
CA LYS A 333 -14.41 9.18 6.35
C LYS A 333 -14.39 8.03 7.34
N TRP A 334 -13.47 8.10 8.27
CA TRP A 334 -13.28 7.13 9.33
C TRP A 334 -13.88 7.62 10.64
N GLY A 335 -14.43 6.65 11.38
CA GLY A 335 -14.98 6.79 12.71
C GLY A 335 -14.90 5.44 13.41
N PHE A 336 -15.58 5.31 14.54
CA PHE A 336 -15.56 4.07 15.30
C PHE A 336 -16.94 3.65 15.76
N VAL A 337 -17.23 2.37 15.63
CA VAL A 337 -18.48 1.75 16.08
C VAL A 337 -18.23 0.75 17.20
N ASP A 338 -19.23 0.51 18.03
CA ASP A 338 -19.24 -0.63 18.95
C ASP A 338 -19.52 -1.96 18.22
N LYS A 339 -19.46 -3.06 18.96
CA LYS A 339 -19.75 -4.42 18.46
C LYS A 339 -21.17 -4.59 17.88
N ASP A 340 -22.11 -3.74 18.27
CA ASP A 340 -23.49 -3.76 17.79
C ASP A 340 -23.64 -2.87 16.53
N GLY A 341 -22.54 -2.29 16.03
CA GLY A 341 -22.53 -1.37 14.88
C GLY A 341 -22.99 0.04 15.24
N ARG A 342 -23.16 0.39 16.51
CA ARG A 342 -23.57 1.75 16.89
C ARG A 342 -22.36 2.66 16.79
N GLU A 343 -22.54 3.79 16.11
CA GLU A 343 -21.52 4.83 16.05
C GLU A 343 -21.23 5.36 17.46
N VAL A 344 -19.96 5.28 17.87
CA VAL A 344 -19.47 5.83 19.15
C VAL A 344 -18.59 7.04 18.90
N ILE A 345 -17.72 6.96 17.89
CA ILE A 345 -16.88 8.08 17.44
C ILE A 345 -17.30 8.43 16.02
N PRO A 346 -17.78 9.67 15.76
CA PRO A 346 -18.33 10.04 14.46
C PRO A 346 -17.34 9.88 13.29
N LEU A 347 -17.88 9.59 12.10
CA LEU A 347 -17.16 9.54 10.82
C LEU A 347 -16.65 10.94 10.43
N LYS A 348 -15.49 11.34 10.97
CA LYS A 348 -14.91 12.67 10.72
C LYS A 348 -13.43 12.64 10.35
N TYR A 349 -12.74 11.54 10.63
CA TYR A 349 -11.30 11.40 10.39
C TYR A 349 -11.00 11.03 8.93
N ASP A 350 -9.83 11.39 8.45
CA ASP A 350 -9.34 11.00 7.13
C ASP A 350 -8.81 9.56 7.16
N LEU A 351 -8.13 9.18 8.24
CA LEU A 351 -7.74 7.82 8.57
C LEU A 351 -7.92 7.55 10.07
N ALA A 352 -8.22 6.30 10.42
CA ALA A 352 -8.25 5.85 11.80
C ALA A 352 -7.75 4.40 11.87
N TRP A 353 -6.96 4.11 12.89
CA TRP A 353 -6.40 2.78 13.16
C TRP A 353 -7.02 2.18 14.42
N ASP A 354 -6.77 0.89 14.64
CA ASP A 354 -7.23 0.18 15.82
C ASP A 354 -6.68 0.82 17.11
N PHE A 355 -7.38 0.58 18.22
CA PHE A 355 -6.91 1.03 19.54
C PHE A 355 -5.67 0.22 19.95
N SER A 356 -4.55 0.90 20.18
CA SER A 356 -3.38 0.34 20.85
C SER A 356 -3.22 0.93 22.24
N GLU A 357 -3.10 0.05 23.23
CA GLU A 357 -2.96 0.37 24.65
C GLU A 357 -3.92 1.43 25.22
N GLY A 358 -5.14 1.51 24.66
CA GLY A 358 -6.21 2.39 25.11
C GLY A 358 -6.42 3.67 24.30
N LEU A 359 -5.56 3.94 23.30
CA LEU A 359 -5.69 5.08 22.40
C LEU A 359 -5.71 4.62 20.95
N ALA A 360 -6.50 5.29 20.11
CA ALA A 360 -6.49 5.08 18.67
C ALA A 360 -5.76 6.22 17.97
N ARG A 361 -4.84 5.87 17.08
CA ARG A 361 -4.21 6.83 16.17
C ARG A 361 -5.25 7.26 15.13
N VAL A 362 -5.31 8.56 14.88
CA VAL A 362 -6.22 9.15 13.89
C VAL A 362 -5.50 10.24 13.10
N GLU A 363 -5.90 10.39 11.84
CA GLU A 363 -5.44 11.47 10.96
C GLU A 363 -6.62 12.37 10.60
N LEU A 364 -6.40 13.68 10.68
CA LEU A 364 -7.32 14.69 10.18
C LEU A 364 -6.52 15.87 9.64
N ASN A 365 -6.77 16.26 8.39
CA ASN A 365 -6.07 17.34 7.68
C ASN A 365 -4.54 17.14 7.67
N GLU A 366 -4.08 15.95 7.27
CA GLU A 366 -2.65 15.57 7.19
C GLU A 366 -1.91 15.62 8.54
N LYS A 367 -2.64 15.69 9.66
CA LYS A 367 -2.07 15.73 11.01
C LYS A 367 -2.53 14.54 11.82
N TYR A 368 -1.56 13.93 12.50
CA TYR A 368 -1.74 12.79 13.36
C TYR A 368 -1.93 13.23 14.82
N GLY A 369 -2.86 12.55 15.49
CA GLY A 369 -3.11 12.66 16.92
C GLY A 369 -3.71 11.36 17.45
N PHE A 370 -4.15 11.37 18.70
CA PHE A 370 -4.70 10.18 19.36
C PHE A 370 -5.98 10.50 20.13
N VAL A 371 -6.93 9.58 20.05
CA VAL A 371 -8.22 9.67 20.73
C VAL A 371 -8.43 8.51 21.71
N ASP A 372 -9.17 8.79 22.79
CA ASP A 372 -9.63 7.76 23.71
C ASP A 372 -10.89 7.03 23.18
N LYS A 373 -11.35 6.04 23.94
CA LYS A 373 -12.55 5.24 23.62
C LYS A 373 -13.85 6.05 23.64
N ASP A 374 -13.85 7.26 24.21
CA ASP A 374 -14.98 8.17 24.18
C ASP A 374 -14.89 9.15 22.98
N GLY A 375 -13.85 9.01 22.14
CA GLY A 375 -13.58 9.90 21.01
C GLY A 375 -13.00 11.26 21.41
N ARG A 376 -12.56 11.42 22.67
CA ARG A 376 -11.88 12.64 23.11
C ARG A 376 -10.47 12.64 22.57
N GLU A 377 -10.05 13.78 22.02
CA GLU A 377 -8.66 14.03 21.67
C GLU A 377 -7.81 14.07 22.95
N VAL A 378 -6.95 13.07 23.12
CA VAL A 378 -5.99 12.99 24.24
C VAL A 378 -4.68 13.61 23.82
N ILE A 379 -4.23 13.32 22.60
CA ILE A 379 -3.00 13.86 22.02
C ILE A 379 -3.38 14.67 20.77
N PRO A 380 -3.08 15.97 20.72
CA PRO A 380 -3.53 16.83 19.64
C PRO A 380 -3.09 16.39 18.25
N LEU A 381 -3.96 16.61 17.26
CA LEU A 381 -3.68 16.41 15.83
C LEU A 381 -2.70 17.48 15.33
N LYS A 382 -1.42 17.31 15.66
CA LYS A 382 -0.35 18.27 15.31
C LYS A 382 0.86 17.64 14.66
N TYR A 383 1.01 16.32 14.75
CA TYR A 383 2.18 15.61 14.26
C TYR A 383 2.08 15.34 12.76
N ASP A 384 3.21 15.38 12.06
CA ASP A 384 3.30 15.02 10.64
C ASP A 384 3.24 13.50 10.44
N TYR A 385 3.52 12.74 11.49
CA TYR A 385 3.38 11.30 11.53
C TYR A 385 3.29 10.84 12.99
N ALA A 386 2.54 9.77 13.23
CA ALA A 386 2.57 9.06 14.50
C ALA A 386 2.45 7.57 14.25
N TRP A 387 2.96 6.77 15.18
CA TRP A 387 2.74 5.32 15.20
C TRP A 387 1.96 4.90 16.45
N ASP A 388 1.54 3.65 16.49
CA ASP A 388 0.73 3.14 17.58
C ASP A 388 1.58 3.01 18.86
N PHE A 389 0.93 3.07 20.03
CA PHE A 389 1.63 2.93 21.31
C PHE A 389 2.21 1.53 21.45
N SER A 390 3.47 1.46 21.90
CA SER A 390 4.14 0.22 22.32
C SER A 390 4.89 0.47 23.62
N GLU A 391 4.60 -0.37 24.61
CA GLU A 391 5.11 -0.31 25.97
C GLU A 391 4.99 1.06 26.66
N GLY A 392 3.88 1.76 26.39
CA GLY A 392 3.56 3.05 27.00
C GLY A 392 4.04 4.30 26.25
N LEU A 393 4.79 4.15 25.14
CA LEU A 393 5.28 5.26 24.33
C LEU A 393 4.89 5.09 22.86
N ALA A 394 4.68 6.20 22.16
CA ALA A 394 4.50 6.23 20.71
C ALA A 394 5.56 7.14 20.08
N TYR A 395 6.19 6.70 18.99
CA TYR A 395 7.06 7.59 18.23
C TYR A 395 6.25 8.49 17.32
N VAL A 396 6.64 9.76 17.28
CA VAL A 396 5.96 10.82 16.54
C VAL A 396 6.97 11.62 15.74
N ARG A 397 6.54 12.15 14.60
CA ARG A 397 7.34 13.02 13.74
C ARG A 397 6.73 14.41 13.69
N LEU A 398 7.56 15.43 13.86
CA LEU A 398 7.20 16.83 13.65
C LEU A 398 8.42 17.55 13.08
N ASN A 399 8.22 18.33 12.02
CA ASN A 399 9.30 19.06 11.34
C ASN A 399 10.47 18.14 10.97
N GLU A 400 10.16 16.99 10.34
CA GLU A 400 11.12 15.97 9.88
C GLU A 400 11.93 15.27 10.99
N LYS A 401 11.65 15.56 12.27
CA LYS A 401 12.34 14.94 13.40
C LYS A 401 11.43 14.02 14.19
N TYR A 402 11.98 12.89 14.59
CA TYR A 402 11.34 11.86 15.39
C TYR A 402 11.69 12.03 16.87
N GLY A 403 10.69 11.79 17.72
CA GLY A 403 10.77 11.72 19.18
C GLY A 403 9.66 10.82 19.71
N PHE A 404 9.46 10.78 21.02
CA PHE A 404 8.47 9.90 21.64
C PHE A 404 7.60 10.63 22.65
N VAL A 405 6.31 10.27 22.67
CA VAL A 405 5.31 10.82 23.59
C VAL A 405 4.71 9.73 24.47
N ASP A 406 4.33 10.11 25.69
CA ASP A 406 3.52 9.28 26.58
C ASP A 406 2.02 9.34 26.19
N LYS A 407 1.20 8.55 26.89
CA LYS A 407 -0.25 8.50 26.67
C LYS A 407 -1.00 9.79 27.03
N ASP A 408 -0.36 10.69 27.78
CA ASP A 408 -0.89 12.01 28.08
C ASP A 408 -0.43 13.06 27.03
N GLY A 409 0.32 12.64 26.01
CA GLY A 409 0.86 13.50 24.96
C GLY A 409 2.08 14.32 25.39
N ARG A 410 2.71 13.99 26.53
CA ARG A 410 3.96 14.64 26.96
C ARG A 410 5.11 14.10 26.15
N GLU A 411 5.96 14.98 25.66
CA GLU A 411 7.23 14.62 25.05
C GLU A 411 8.15 14.01 26.13
N VAL A 412 8.44 12.71 26.00
CA VAL A 412 9.36 11.98 26.88
C VAL A 412 10.76 11.95 26.28
N ILE A 413 10.84 11.74 24.97
CA ILE A 413 12.10 11.73 24.23
C ILE A 413 12.05 12.82 23.16
N PRO A 414 12.97 13.80 23.17
CA PRO A 414 12.90 14.96 22.29
C PRO A 414 12.88 14.63 20.79
N LEU A 415 12.15 15.43 20.02
CA LEU A 415 12.08 15.33 18.57
C LEU A 415 13.38 15.82 17.92
N LYS A 416 14.38 14.95 17.88
CA LYS A 416 15.72 15.26 17.34
C LYS A 416 16.27 14.22 16.38
N TYR A 417 15.65 13.04 16.32
CA TYR A 417 16.14 11.90 15.54
C TYR A 417 15.66 11.97 14.09
N ASP A 418 16.41 11.38 13.16
CA ASP A 418 16.06 11.26 11.73
C ASP A 418 15.19 10.02 11.45
N GLY A 419 15.06 9.14 12.43
CA GLY A 419 14.23 7.93 12.38
C GLY A 419 14.10 7.29 13.77
N ALA A 420 13.04 6.54 13.97
CA ALA A 420 12.76 5.80 15.21
C ALA A 420 11.98 4.53 14.90
N GLY A 421 12.06 3.55 15.80
CA GLY A 421 11.22 2.35 15.82
C GLY A 421 10.41 2.24 17.10
N ASP A 422 9.59 1.20 17.16
CA ASP A 422 8.80 0.88 18.34
C ASP A 422 9.67 0.52 19.54
N PHE A 423 9.17 0.85 20.73
CA PHE A 423 9.73 0.26 21.95
C PHE A 423 9.41 -1.23 21.97
N SER A 424 10.45 -2.03 22.15
CA SER A 424 10.35 -3.46 22.37
C SER A 424 11.37 -3.90 23.41
N GLU A 425 10.87 -4.62 24.40
CA GLU A 425 11.60 -5.09 25.56
C GLU A 425 12.41 -4.00 26.31
N GLY A 426 11.86 -2.80 26.38
CA GLY A 426 12.43 -1.64 27.08
C GLY A 426 13.34 -0.73 26.27
N LEU A 427 13.64 -1.05 25.00
CA LEU A 427 14.51 -0.25 24.13
C LEU A 427 13.83 0.05 22.79
N ALA A 428 14.18 1.17 22.18
CA ALA A 428 13.80 1.53 20.81
C ALA A 428 15.04 1.90 20.00
N TYR A 429 15.12 1.47 18.74
CA TYR A 429 16.15 1.99 17.86
C TYR A 429 15.84 3.42 17.43
N VAL A 430 16.87 4.23 17.31
CA VAL A 430 16.80 5.61 16.84
C VAL A 430 17.92 5.87 15.84
N LYS A 431 17.66 6.74 14.88
CA LYS A 431 18.61 7.13 13.84
C LYS A 431 18.98 8.60 14.00
N LEU A 432 20.26 8.91 13.97
CA LEU A 432 20.76 10.29 13.91
C LEU A 432 22.03 10.33 13.05
N ASN A 433 22.11 11.28 12.12
CA ASN A 433 23.27 11.43 11.23
C ASN A 433 23.62 10.12 10.50
N GLU A 434 22.60 9.47 9.93
CA GLU A 434 22.71 8.20 9.20
C GLU A 434 23.11 6.97 10.03
N LYS A 435 23.28 7.11 11.35
CA LYS A 435 23.65 6.01 12.24
C LYS A 435 22.52 5.61 13.19
N TYR A 436 22.40 4.31 13.43
CA TYR A 436 21.46 3.71 14.34
C TYR A 436 22.12 3.38 15.68
N GLY A 437 21.36 3.60 16.74
CA GLY A 437 21.65 3.18 18.12
C GLY A 437 20.33 2.94 18.85
N PHE A 438 20.37 2.76 20.17
CA PHE A 438 19.19 2.43 20.96
C PHE A 438 19.08 3.31 22.21
N VAL A 439 17.84 3.68 22.53
CA VAL A 439 17.51 4.48 23.72
C VAL A 439 16.57 3.73 24.65
N ASP A 440 16.68 4.02 25.95
CA ASP A 440 15.70 3.59 26.96
C ASP A 440 14.44 4.49 26.93
N LYS A 441 13.45 4.15 27.77
CA LYS A 441 12.19 4.90 27.89
C LYS A 441 12.35 6.31 28.45
N ASP A 442 13.48 6.62 29.06
CA ASP A 442 13.82 7.97 29.54
C ASP A 442 14.61 8.76 28.48
N GLY A 443 14.84 8.17 27.29
CA GLY A 443 15.59 8.78 26.20
C GLY A 443 17.11 8.74 26.38
N ARG A 444 17.63 7.96 27.34
CA ARG A 444 19.07 7.77 27.51
C ARG A 444 19.58 6.83 26.43
N GLU A 445 20.69 7.19 25.80
CA GLU A 445 21.41 6.31 24.89
C GLU A 445 21.97 5.12 25.69
N VAL A 446 21.48 3.91 25.37
CA VAL A 446 21.96 2.65 25.95
C VAL A 446 22.97 2.00 25.02
N ILE A 447 22.71 2.03 23.71
CA ILE A 447 23.60 1.49 22.68
C ILE A 447 23.96 2.62 21.72
N PRO A 448 25.27 2.93 21.55
CA PRO A 448 25.70 4.09 20.77
C PRO A 448 25.24 4.10 19.31
N LEU A 449 24.97 5.30 18.78
CA LEU A 449 24.63 5.51 17.37
C LEU A 449 25.84 5.30 16.45
N LYS A 450 26.12 4.04 16.13
CA LYS A 450 27.27 3.66 15.28
C LYS A 450 26.92 2.71 14.14
N TYR A 451 25.75 2.08 14.20
CA TYR A 451 25.34 1.05 13.24
C TYR A 451 24.75 1.68 11.97
N ASP A 452 24.88 0.98 10.85
CA ASP A 452 24.34 1.39 9.55
C ASP A 452 22.84 1.04 9.42
N ASP A 453 22.38 0.07 10.20
CA ASP A 453 21.00 -0.43 10.26
C ASP A 453 20.78 -1.17 11.58
N ALA A 454 19.54 -1.23 12.07
CA ALA A 454 19.17 -1.93 13.30
C ALA A 454 17.71 -2.37 13.30
N GLY A 455 17.43 -3.51 13.92
CA GLY A 455 16.08 -4.02 14.20
C GLY A 455 15.61 -3.72 15.62
N GLY A 456 14.34 -4.01 15.90
CA GLY A 456 13.81 -3.99 17.26
C GLY A 456 14.40 -5.13 18.11
N PHE A 457 14.37 -4.98 19.43
CA PHE A 457 14.71 -6.09 20.32
C PHE A 457 13.61 -7.15 20.28
N SER A 458 14.01 -8.41 20.11
CA SER A 458 13.14 -9.56 20.23
C SER A 458 13.88 -10.70 20.90
N GLU A 459 13.25 -11.25 21.94
CA GLU A 459 13.76 -12.29 22.80
C GLU A 459 15.17 -12.04 23.39
N GLY A 460 15.47 -10.78 23.72
CA GLY A 460 16.72 -10.33 24.32
C GLY A 460 17.82 -9.89 23.34
N LEU A 461 17.62 -10.02 22.03
CA LEU A 461 18.60 -9.66 21.00
C LEU A 461 17.99 -8.76 19.93
N ALA A 462 18.82 -7.90 19.33
CA ALA A 462 18.46 -7.10 18.15
C ALA A 462 19.50 -7.31 17.06
N TYR A 463 19.06 -7.40 15.79
CA TYR A 463 20.02 -7.39 14.68
C TYR A 463 20.58 -5.98 14.51
N VAL A 464 21.86 -5.90 14.16
CA VAL A 464 22.54 -4.65 13.82
C VAL A 464 23.43 -4.86 12.61
N LYS A 465 23.60 -3.81 11.81
CA LYS A 465 24.49 -3.80 10.65
C LYS A 465 25.65 -2.83 10.88
N LEU A 466 26.85 -3.27 10.56
CA LEU A 466 28.03 -2.40 10.52
C LEU A 466 28.95 -2.89 9.40
N ASN A 467 29.44 -1.96 8.58
CA ASN A 467 30.34 -2.28 7.47
C ASN A 467 29.75 -3.38 6.56
N GLU A 468 28.49 -3.19 6.17
CA GLU A 468 27.73 -4.10 5.30
C GLU A 468 27.41 -5.49 5.89
N LYS A 469 27.83 -5.79 7.12
CA LYS A 469 27.58 -7.09 7.76
C LYS A 469 26.62 -6.99 8.93
N TYR A 470 25.75 -7.99 9.03
CA TYR A 470 24.75 -8.17 10.07
C TYR A 470 25.28 -9.11 11.16
N GLY A 471 24.94 -8.78 12.39
CA GLY A 471 25.14 -9.57 13.61
C GLY A 471 24.07 -9.21 14.64
N PHE A 472 24.23 -9.65 15.88
CA PHE A 472 23.25 -9.41 16.93
C PHE A 472 23.89 -8.92 18.21
N VAL A 473 23.22 -7.98 18.89
CA VAL A 473 23.64 -7.41 20.17
C VAL A 473 22.62 -7.68 21.27
N ASP A 474 23.11 -7.80 22.51
CA ASP A 474 22.27 -7.79 23.70
C ASP A 474 21.81 -6.37 24.06
N LYS A 475 20.99 -6.25 25.11
CA LYS A 475 20.45 -4.97 25.60
C LYS A 475 21.50 -4.02 26.18
N ASP A 476 22.69 -4.53 26.50
CA ASP A 476 23.84 -3.73 26.93
C ASP A 476 24.71 -3.31 25.74
N GLY A 477 24.32 -3.67 24.50
CA GLY A 477 25.06 -3.40 23.27
C GLY A 477 26.28 -4.30 23.06
N ARG A 478 26.41 -5.40 23.80
CA ARG A 478 27.47 -6.39 23.58
C ARG A 478 27.13 -7.23 22.37
N GLU A 479 28.11 -7.42 21.49
CA GLU A 479 28.00 -8.37 20.39
C GLU A 479 27.86 -9.79 20.94
N VAL A 480 26.73 -10.42 20.67
CA VAL A 480 26.45 -11.83 21.03
C VAL A 480 26.69 -12.73 19.83
N ILE A 481 26.23 -12.29 18.65
CA ILE A 481 26.42 -13.01 17.39
C ILE A 481 27.26 -12.12 16.46
N PRO A 482 28.44 -12.57 16.01
CA PRO A 482 29.35 -11.73 15.24
C PRO A 482 28.78 -11.14 13.96
N LEU A 483 29.20 -9.91 13.62
CA LEU A 483 28.82 -9.22 12.40
C LEU A 483 29.50 -9.84 11.18
N LYS A 484 28.95 -10.93 10.67
CA LYS A 484 29.49 -11.70 9.53
C LYS A 484 28.47 -12.00 8.43
N TYR A 485 27.18 -11.83 8.71
CA TYR A 485 26.10 -12.19 7.81
C TYR A 485 25.80 -11.08 6.79
N ASP A 486 25.28 -11.43 5.63
CA ASP A 486 24.85 -10.49 4.57
C ASP A 486 23.42 -9.98 4.82
N GLY A 487 22.69 -10.62 5.73
CA GLY A 487 21.33 -10.27 6.15
C GLY A 487 20.93 -11.03 7.40
N ALA A 488 19.99 -10.47 8.16
CA ALA A 488 19.43 -11.07 9.36
C ALA A 488 17.98 -10.59 9.55
N GLY A 489 17.19 -11.35 10.32
CA GLY A 489 15.89 -10.92 10.83
C GLY A 489 15.80 -11.05 12.33
N ASP A 490 14.68 -10.62 12.88
CA ASP A 490 14.43 -10.66 14.32
C ASP A 490 14.36 -12.11 14.84
N PHE A 491 14.74 -12.29 16.10
CA PHE A 491 14.53 -13.55 16.80
C PHE A 491 13.04 -13.82 16.95
N SER A 492 12.64 -15.05 16.68
CA SER A 492 11.28 -15.53 16.83
C SER A 492 11.30 -17.00 17.22
N GLU A 493 10.61 -17.30 18.32
CA GLU A 493 10.55 -18.59 18.96
C GLU A 493 11.90 -19.31 19.20
N GLY A 494 12.94 -18.53 19.54
CA GLY A 494 14.29 -19.00 19.85
C GLY A 494 15.28 -19.02 18.68
N LEU A 495 14.86 -18.70 17.45
CA LEU A 495 15.71 -18.72 16.26
C LEU A 495 15.59 -17.42 15.46
N ALA A 496 16.65 -17.05 14.75
CA ALA A 496 16.64 -15.95 13.78
C ALA A 496 17.14 -16.44 12.42
N TYR A 497 16.52 -16.00 11.33
CA TYR A 497 17.07 -16.26 10.01
C TYR A 497 18.28 -15.37 9.75
N VAL A 498 19.29 -15.94 9.09
CA VAL A 498 20.51 -15.25 8.68
C VAL A 498 20.86 -15.62 7.25
N LYS A 499 21.45 -14.68 6.53
CA LYS A 499 21.91 -14.85 5.15
C LYS A 499 23.43 -14.81 5.09
N LEU A 500 24.04 -15.78 4.41
CA LEU A 500 25.47 -15.74 4.07
C LEU A 500 25.66 -16.39 2.70
N ASN A 501 26.45 -15.76 1.83
CA ASN A 501 26.73 -16.28 0.49
C ASN A 501 25.44 -16.61 -0.29
N GLU A 502 24.50 -15.66 -0.28
CA GLU A 502 23.21 -15.76 -0.96
C GLU A 502 22.23 -16.82 -0.43
N LYS A 503 22.60 -17.58 0.61
CA LYS A 503 21.76 -18.62 1.21
C LYS A 503 21.29 -18.25 2.59
N TYR A 504 20.08 -18.68 2.92
CA TYR A 504 19.42 -18.48 4.20
C TYR A 504 19.43 -19.77 5.03
N GLY A 505 19.63 -19.59 6.32
CA GLY A 505 19.49 -20.60 7.37
C GLY A 505 19.11 -19.94 8.68
N PHE A 506 19.18 -20.66 9.79
CA PHE A 506 18.75 -20.17 11.09
C PHE A 506 19.78 -20.43 12.17
N VAL A 507 19.93 -19.45 13.07
CA VAL A 507 20.84 -19.52 14.22
C VAL A 507 20.06 -19.42 15.53
N ASP A 508 20.60 -20.07 16.57
CA ASP A 508 20.16 -19.88 17.95
C ASP A 508 20.71 -18.57 18.56
N LYS A 509 20.33 -18.28 19.81
CA LYS A 509 20.77 -17.09 20.55
C LYS A 509 22.26 -17.05 20.87
N ASP A 510 22.94 -18.21 20.81
CA ASP A 510 24.39 -18.31 20.95
C ASP A 510 25.12 -18.16 19.60
N GLY A 511 24.36 -17.94 18.50
CA GLY A 511 24.89 -17.84 17.14
C GLY A 511 25.28 -19.17 16.51
N ARG A 512 24.85 -20.31 17.09
CA ARG A 512 25.06 -21.63 16.49
C ARG A 512 24.07 -21.83 15.36
N GLU A 513 24.55 -22.32 14.23
CA GLU A 513 23.70 -22.76 13.13
C GLU A 513 22.85 -23.95 13.57
N VAL A 514 21.53 -23.77 13.59
CA VAL A 514 20.55 -24.83 13.91
C VAL A 514 19.97 -25.40 12.62
N ILE A 515 19.67 -24.51 11.66
CA ILE A 515 19.16 -24.90 10.34
C ILE A 515 20.16 -24.44 9.28
N PRO A 516 20.73 -25.35 8.47
CA PRO A 516 21.79 -25.01 7.54
C PRO A 516 21.44 -23.92 6.53
N LEU A 517 22.43 -23.09 6.18
CA LEU A 517 22.28 -22.05 5.15
C LEU A 517 22.22 -22.65 3.75
N LYS A 518 21.03 -23.11 3.36
CA LYS A 518 20.80 -23.76 2.05
C LYS A 518 19.60 -23.21 1.29
N TYR A 519 18.72 -22.45 1.96
CA TYR A 519 17.49 -21.93 1.37
C TYR A 519 17.77 -20.67 0.55
N ASP A 520 16.94 -20.43 -0.47
CA ASP A 520 17.02 -19.22 -1.31
C ASP A 520 16.38 -18.01 -0.62
N ASP A 521 15.42 -18.26 0.28
CA ASP A 521 14.77 -17.26 1.12
C ASP A 521 14.22 -17.89 2.42
N ALA A 522 14.05 -17.09 3.46
CA ALA A 522 13.54 -17.53 4.75
C ALA A 522 12.85 -16.40 5.53
N TRP A 523 11.86 -16.79 6.35
CA TRP A 523 11.15 -15.89 7.27
C TRP A 523 11.23 -16.40 8.71
N GLY A 524 10.95 -15.52 9.67
CA GLY A 524 10.91 -15.86 11.09
C GLY A 524 9.92 -16.99 11.41
N PHE A 525 10.15 -17.64 12.55
CA PHE A 525 9.26 -18.66 13.07
C PHE A 525 7.95 -18.04 13.54
N SER A 526 6.85 -18.70 13.22
CA SER A 526 5.54 -18.38 13.74
C SER A 526 4.78 -19.68 13.90
N GLU A 527 4.15 -19.84 15.07
CA GLU A 527 3.30 -20.98 15.36
C GLU A 527 4.06 -22.33 15.30
N GLY A 528 5.38 -22.32 15.54
CA GLY A 528 6.26 -23.49 15.55
C GLY A 528 6.96 -23.80 14.21
N LEU A 529 6.65 -23.06 13.15
CA LEU A 529 7.16 -23.31 11.79
C LEU A 529 7.76 -22.05 11.17
N ALA A 530 8.76 -22.23 10.30
CA ALA A 530 9.33 -21.15 9.50
C ALA A 530 9.08 -21.37 8.02
N LYS A 531 8.64 -20.32 7.31
CA LYS A 531 8.52 -20.34 5.85
C LYS A 531 9.93 -20.31 5.25
N VAL A 532 10.19 -21.20 4.30
CA VAL A 532 11.45 -21.28 3.56
C VAL A 532 11.20 -21.48 2.07
N ALA A 533 12.13 -21.01 1.24
CA ALA A 533 12.10 -21.22 -0.20
C ALA A 533 13.34 -21.97 -0.69
N LEU A 534 13.15 -22.91 -1.62
CA LEU A 534 14.22 -23.60 -2.31
C LEU A 534 13.78 -23.91 -3.74
N ASN A 535 14.61 -23.58 -4.72
CA ASN A 535 14.31 -23.78 -6.16
C ASN A 535 12.95 -23.18 -6.55
N GLU A 536 12.70 -21.93 -6.13
CA GLU A 536 11.46 -21.18 -6.41
C GLU A 536 10.17 -21.81 -5.84
N LYS A 537 10.29 -22.80 -4.94
CA LYS A 537 9.15 -23.42 -4.25
C LYS A 537 9.18 -23.12 -2.76
N TYR A 538 8.00 -22.86 -2.22
CA TYR A 538 7.79 -22.53 -0.81
C TYR A 538 7.28 -23.74 -0.04
N GLY A 539 7.75 -23.84 1.21
CA GLY A 539 7.33 -24.83 2.20
C GLY A 539 7.65 -24.35 3.61
N PHE A 540 7.53 -25.24 4.59
CA PHE A 540 7.75 -24.91 6.00
C PHE A 540 8.57 -25.96 6.71
N VAL A 541 9.45 -25.50 7.59
CA VAL A 541 10.32 -26.34 8.42
C VAL A 541 10.04 -26.14 9.91
N ASP A 542 10.25 -27.19 10.69
CA ASP A 542 10.27 -27.11 12.15
C ASP A 542 11.59 -26.50 12.67
N LYS A 543 11.70 -26.34 13.99
CA LYS A 543 12.88 -25.78 14.66
C LYS A 543 14.14 -26.64 14.55
N ASP A 544 13.98 -27.92 14.23
CA ASP A 544 15.09 -28.84 13.95
C ASP A 544 15.48 -28.82 12.45
N GLY A 545 14.82 -27.99 11.64
CA GLY A 545 15.03 -27.88 10.20
C GLY A 545 14.42 -29.02 9.38
N ARG A 546 13.54 -29.83 9.97
CA ARG A 546 12.80 -30.88 9.25
C ARG A 546 11.69 -30.24 8.44
N GLU A 547 11.55 -30.65 7.20
CA GLU A 547 10.43 -30.28 6.34
C GLU A 547 9.13 -30.84 6.92
N VAL A 548 8.20 -29.96 7.30
CA VAL A 548 6.86 -30.32 7.78
C VAL A 548 5.83 -30.12 6.67
N ILE A 549 5.94 -28.99 5.97
CA ILE A 549 5.12 -28.69 4.79
C ILE A 549 6.04 -28.71 3.56
N PRO A 550 5.78 -29.59 2.58
CA PRO A 550 6.69 -29.77 1.46
C PRO A 550 6.95 -28.50 0.64
N LEU A 551 8.20 -28.32 0.19
CA LEU A 551 8.60 -27.23 -0.71
C LEU A 551 8.08 -27.47 -2.13
N LYS A 552 6.76 -27.32 -2.32
CA LYS A 552 6.08 -27.55 -3.59
C LYS A 552 5.18 -26.40 -4.04
N TYR A 553 4.88 -25.45 -3.14
CA TYR A 553 3.93 -24.37 -3.41
C TYR A 553 4.60 -23.25 -4.21
N ASP A 554 3.83 -22.61 -5.10
CA ASP A 554 4.28 -21.47 -5.91
C ASP A 554 4.38 -20.20 -5.06
N ASP A 555 3.58 -20.13 -3.98
CA ASP A 555 3.63 -19.06 -2.99
C ASP A 555 3.02 -19.55 -1.66
N ALA A 556 3.43 -18.94 -0.55
CA ALA A 556 2.90 -19.21 0.79
C ALA A 556 2.98 -17.98 1.70
N TRP A 557 1.97 -17.81 2.55
CA TRP A 557 1.88 -16.71 3.52
C TRP A 557 2.29 -17.18 4.93
N SER A 558 2.15 -16.31 5.93
CA SER A 558 2.34 -16.69 7.33
C SER A 558 1.16 -17.50 7.86
N PHE A 559 1.40 -18.27 8.92
CA PHE A 559 0.32 -18.89 9.67
C PHE A 559 -0.53 -17.83 10.36
N PHE A 560 -1.84 -18.03 10.30
CA PHE A 560 -2.80 -17.30 11.09
C PHE A 560 -3.84 -18.28 11.61
N GLU A 561 -3.94 -18.35 12.94
CA GLU A 561 -4.89 -19.18 13.65
C GLU A 561 -4.82 -20.68 13.30
N GLY A 562 -3.60 -21.18 13.07
CA GLY A 562 -3.32 -22.59 12.78
C GLY A 562 -3.43 -23.01 11.32
N LEU A 563 -3.79 -22.11 10.42
CA LEU A 563 -3.85 -22.36 8.97
C LEU A 563 -2.91 -21.43 8.21
N VAL A 564 -2.38 -21.91 7.11
CA VAL A 564 -1.59 -21.10 6.17
C VAL A 564 -2.21 -21.08 4.79
N LYS A 565 -2.33 -19.88 4.22
CA LYS A 565 -2.72 -19.70 2.82
C LYS A 565 -1.55 -20.13 1.93
N VAL A 566 -1.84 -20.97 0.94
CA VAL A 566 -0.87 -21.47 -0.03
C VAL A 566 -1.40 -21.33 -1.45
N LYS A 567 -0.48 -21.22 -2.41
CA LYS A 567 -0.79 -21.16 -3.84
C LYS A 567 -0.11 -22.31 -4.58
N LEU A 568 -0.85 -22.99 -5.44
CA LEU A 568 -0.32 -23.99 -6.36
C LEU A 568 -1.14 -23.97 -7.65
N ASN A 569 -0.47 -23.93 -8.81
CA ASN A 569 -1.11 -23.92 -10.13
C ASN A 569 -2.19 -22.84 -10.25
N GLU A 570 -1.85 -21.62 -9.83
CA GLU A 570 -2.74 -20.43 -9.83
C GLU A 570 -3.97 -20.50 -8.92
N LYS A 571 -4.11 -21.56 -8.12
CA LYS A 571 -5.23 -21.72 -7.18
C LYS A 571 -4.77 -21.60 -5.73
N TYR A 572 -5.66 -21.04 -4.91
CA TYR A 572 -5.45 -20.81 -3.49
C TYR A 572 -6.25 -21.79 -2.64
N GLY A 573 -5.66 -22.19 -1.53
CA GLY A 573 -6.25 -23.03 -0.51
C GLY A 573 -5.51 -22.87 0.82
N PHE A 574 -5.85 -23.71 1.80
CA PHE A 574 -5.27 -23.63 3.14
C PHE A 574 -4.83 -24.99 3.66
N VAL A 575 -3.69 -24.96 4.34
CA VAL A 575 -3.00 -26.13 4.88
C VAL A 575 -2.82 -25.94 6.38
N ASP A 576 -2.97 -27.00 7.16
CA ASP A 576 -2.69 -26.98 8.60
C ASP A 576 -1.18 -27.08 8.91
N LYS A 577 -0.82 -27.00 10.19
CA LYS A 577 0.57 -27.12 10.64
C LYS A 577 1.20 -28.49 10.38
N ASP A 578 0.39 -29.52 10.16
CA ASP A 578 0.86 -30.87 9.84
C ASP A 578 1.03 -31.07 8.32
N GLY A 579 0.80 -30.02 7.52
CA GLY A 579 0.89 -30.09 6.06
C GLY A 579 -0.34 -30.71 5.38
N ARG A 580 -1.44 -30.92 6.11
CA ARG A 580 -2.68 -31.45 5.55
C ARG A 580 -3.48 -30.34 4.89
N GLU A 581 -3.95 -30.59 3.68
CA GLU A 581 -4.91 -29.71 3.01
C GLU A 581 -6.23 -29.73 3.78
N VAL A 582 -6.58 -28.60 4.39
CA VAL A 582 -7.86 -28.43 5.12
C VAL A 582 -8.90 -27.80 4.19
N ILE A 583 -8.47 -26.81 3.40
CA ILE A 583 -9.32 -26.12 2.44
C ILE A 583 -8.72 -26.31 1.05
N PRO A 584 -9.43 -26.97 0.12
CA PRO A 584 -8.89 -27.32 -1.19
C PRO A 584 -8.39 -26.13 -2.01
N LEU A 585 -7.31 -26.35 -2.76
CA LEU A 585 -6.73 -25.36 -3.66
C LEU A 585 -7.60 -25.18 -4.92
N LYS A 586 -8.73 -24.49 -4.76
CA LYS A 586 -9.71 -24.25 -5.82
C LYS A 586 -10.08 -22.78 -6.03
N TYR A 587 -9.74 -21.92 -5.08
CA TYR A 587 -10.11 -20.51 -5.10
C TYR A 587 -9.21 -19.70 -6.04
N ASP A 588 -9.77 -18.68 -6.66
CA ASP A 588 -9.06 -17.75 -7.54
C ASP A 588 -8.21 -16.75 -6.74
N ASP A 589 -8.63 -16.47 -5.50
CA ASP A 589 -7.88 -15.71 -4.50
C ASP A 589 -8.41 -16.03 -3.10
N ALA A 590 -7.63 -15.72 -2.07
CA ALA A 590 -8.02 -15.85 -0.68
C ALA A 590 -7.19 -14.95 0.24
N TRP A 591 -7.64 -14.74 1.46
CA TRP A 591 -6.88 -14.06 2.50
C TRP A 591 -6.65 -14.91 3.74
N SER A 592 -5.73 -14.46 4.59
CA SER A 592 -5.48 -15.12 5.88
C SER A 592 -6.72 -15.11 6.78
N PHE A 593 -6.81 -16.11 7.64
CA PHE A 593 -7.86 -16.17 8.65
C PHE A 593 -7.75 -15.00 9.63
N SER A 594 -8.90 -14.43 9.97
CA SER A 594 -9.07 -13.46 11.03
C SER A 594 -10.40 -13.71 11.73
N GLU A 595 -10.32 -13.91 13.04
CA GLU A 595 -11.42 -14.27 13.92
C GLU A 595 -12.22 -15.51 13.51
N GLY A 596 -11.53 -16.51 12.98
CA GLY A 596 -12.10 -17.76 12.53
C GLY A 596 -12.70 -17.77 11.12
N LEU A 597 -12.65 -16.65 10.39
CA LEU A 597 -13.11 -16.56 9.01
C LEU A 597 -12.01 -16.08 8.06
N ALA A 598 -12.01 -16.58 6.83
CA ALA A 598 -11.18 -16.08 5.74
C ALA A 598 -12.07 -15.72 4.55
N TRP A 599 -11.84 -14.56 3.92
CA TRP A 599 -12.50 -14.30 2.64
C TRP A 599 -11.82 -15.12 1.54
N VAL A 600 -12.65 -15.63 0.63
CA VAL A 600 -12.25 -16.41 -0.53
C VAL A 600 -12.95 -15.88 -1.77
N LYS A 601 -12.27 -15.97 -2.91
CA LYS A 601 -12.78 -15.55 -4.21
C LYS A 601 -12.92 -16.76 -5.13
N LEU A 602 -14.09 -16.93 -5.73
CA LEU A 602 -14.34 -17.94 -6.75
C LEU A 602 -15.30 -17.37 -7.80
N ASN A 603 -14.96 -17.50 -9.07
CA ASN A 603 -15.78 -16.99 -10.19
C ASN A 603 -16.14 -15.51 -10.00
N GLU A 604 -15.13 -14.69 -9.67
CA GLU A 604 -15.24 -13.24 -9.45
C GLU A 604 -16.07 -12.80 -8.25
N LYS A 605 -16.58 -13.72 -7.43
CA LYS A 605 -17.37 -13.41 -6.24
C LYS A 605 -16.64 -13.74 -4.95
N TYR A 606 -16.78 -12.86 -3.98
CA TYR A 606 -16.23 -12.97 -2.64
C TYR A 606 -17.27 -13.54 -1.67
N GLY A 607 -16.80 -14.36 -0.74
CA GLY A 607 -17.54 -14.89 0.40
C GLY A 607 -16.56 -15.26 1.51
N PHE A 608 -17.05 -15.84 2.60
CA PHE A 608 -16.20 -16.24 3.74
C PHE A 608 -16.40 -17.70 4.09
N VAL A 609 -15.28 -18.35 4.40
CA VAL A 609 -15.22 -19.74 4.87
C VAL A 609 -14.71 -19.82 6.30
N ASP A 610 -15.19 -20.82 7.05
CA ASP A 610 -14.63 -21.19 8.34
C ASP A 610 -13.34 -22.01 8.18
N LYS A 611 -12.70 -22.34 9.31
CA LYS A 611 -11.47 -23.15 9.35
C LYS A 611 -11.62 -24.57 8.84
N ASP A 612 -12.86 -25.09 8.79
CA ASP A 612 -13.16 -26.40 8.21
C ASP A 612 -13.44 -26.30 6.69
N GLY A 613 -13.34 -25.09 6.11
CA GLY A 613 -13.63 -24.82 4.70
C GLY A 613 -15.12 -24.75 4.36
N ARG A 614 -16.01 -24.67 5.35
CA ARG A 614 -17.44 -24.49 5.13
C ARG A 614 -17.72 -23.03 4.79
N GLU A 615 -18.55 -22.82 3.78
CA GLU A 615 -19.06 -21.48 3.46
C GLU A 615 -19.96 -20.99 4.60
N VAL A 616 -19.55 -19.92 5.26
CA VAL A 616 -20.33 -19.25 6.32
C VAL A 616 -21.09 -18.07 5.75
N ILE A 617 -20.42 -17.29 4.90
CA ILE A 617 -21.01 -16.14 4.20
C ILE A 617 -20.92 -16.42 2.68
N PRO A 618 -22.05 -16.47 1.96
CA PRO A 618 -22.07 -16.90 0.57
C PRO A 618 -21.18 -16.10 -0.38
N LEU A 619 -20.62 -16.77 -1.38
CA LEU A 619 -19.83 -16.15 -2.46
C LEU A 619 -20.72 -15.37 -3.43
N LYS A 620 -21.16 -14.17 -3.01
CA LYS A 620 -22.04 -13.29 -3.78
C LYS A 620 -21.57 -11.84 -3.85
N TYR A 621 -20.57 -11.48 -3.05
CA TYR A 621 -20.09 -10.10 -2.93
C TYR A 621 -19.10 -9.77 -4.06
N ASP A 622 -19.05 -8.50 -4.42
CA ASP A 622 -18.15 -7.97 -5.45
C ASP A 622 -16.73 -7.71 -4.89
N ASP A 623 -16.64 -7.46 -3.58
CA ASP A 623 -15.39 -7.30 -2.83
C ASP A 623 -15.62 -7.60 -1.33
N ALA A 624 -14.55 -7.90 -0.59
CA ALA A 624 -14.60 -8.19 0.83
C ALA A 624 -13.28 -7.90 1.55
N TRP A 625 -13.36 -7.41 2.79
CA TRP A 625 -12.22 -7.29 3.70
C TRP A 625 -12.38 -8.22 4.90
N SER A 626 -11.25 -8.55 5.53
CA SER A 626 -11.17 -9.45 6.67
C SER A 626 -12.00 -8.99 7.86
N PHE A 627 -12.41 -9.96 8.67
CA PHE A 627 -13.05 -9.68 9.94
C PHE A 627 -12.06 -9.04 10.92
N SER A 628 -12.55 -8.07 11.68
CA SER A 628 -11.88 -7.47 12.83
C SER A 628 -12.97 -6.95 13.76
N GLU A 629 -12.82 -7.23 15.05
CA GLU A 629 -13.76 -7.01 16.14
C GLU A 629 -15.21 -7.40 15.78
N GLY A 630 -15.39 -8.58 15.18
CA GLY A 630 -16.70 -9.16 14.86
C GLY A 630 -17.37 -8.65 13.58
N LEU A 631 -16.79 -7.68 12.88
CA LEU A 631 -17.34 -7.12 11.64
C LEU A 631 -16.43 -7.40 10.45
N GLY A 632 -17.01 -7.67 9.28
CA GLY A 632 -16.31 -7.75 7.99
C GLY A 632 -16.89 -6.74 7.01
N TRP A 633 -16.06 -6.05 6.23
CA TRP A 633 -16.55 -5.17 5.17
C TRP A 633 -16.81 -5.97 3.91
N VAL A 634 -17.92 -5.69 3.23
CA VAL A 634 -18.30 -6.32 1.96
C VAL A 634 -18.88 -5.30 1.01
N GLN A 635 -18.75 -5.57 -0.30
CA GLN A 635 -19.38 -4.79 -1.34
C GLN A 635 -20.39 -5.64 -2.12
N LEU A 636 -21.59 -5.11 -2.34
CA LEU A 636 -22.58 -5.73 -3.22
C LEU A 636 -23.29 -4.65 -4.04
N ASN A 637 -23.31 -4.81 -5.36
CA ASN A 637 -23.88 -3.86 -6.31
C ASN A 637 -23.31 -2.45 -6.13
N ASN A 638 -21.98 -2.34 -6.01
CA ASN A 638 -21.23 -1.11 -5.73
C ASN A 638 -21.54 -0.43 -4.39
N GLN A 639 -22.30 -1.07 -3.49
CA GLN A 639 -22.57 -0.56 -2.15
C GLN A 639 -21.75 -1.30 -1.10
N GLY A 640 -20.87 -0.58 -0.40
CA GLY A 640 -20.07 -1.09 0.71
C GLY A 640 -20.81 -1.01 2.04
N PHE A 641 -20.77 -2.08 2.83
CA PHE A 641 -21.36 -2.15 4.16
C PHE A 641 -20.66 -3.22 5.01
N TYR A 642 -20.94 -3.21 6.32
CA TYR A 642 -20.35 -4.15 7.27
C TYR A 642 -21.35 -5.22 7.64
N VAL A 643 -20.88 -6.46 7.65
CA VAL A 643 -21.63 -7.64 8.08
C VAL A 643 -21.05 -8.25 9.36
N ASP A 644 -21.91 -8.88 10.17
CA ASP A 644 -21.46 -9.78 11.25
C ASP A 644 -20.96 -11.12 10.68
N LYS A 645 -20.50 -12.01 11.58
CA LYS A 645 -20.00 -13.34 11.22
C LYS A 645 -21.07 -14.27 10.64
N GLU A 646 -22.34 -13.96 10.84
CA GLU A 646 -23.46 -14.68 10.23
C GLU A 646 -23.89 -14.06 8.89
N GLY A 647 -23.27 -12.96 8.45
CA GLY A 647 -23.54 -12.30 7.19
C GLY A 647 -24.71 -11.31 7.21
N TYR A 648 -25.22 -10.91 8.38
CA TYR A 648 -26.22 -9.85 8.50
C TYR A 648 -25.55 -8.49 8.43
N CYS A 649 -26.13 -7.55 7.68
CA CYS A 649 -25.67 -6.17 7.69
C CYS A 649 -25.90 -5.55 9.07
N VAL A 650 -24.83 -5.02 9.66
CA VAL A 650 -24.81 -4.37 10.98
C VAL A 650 -24.55 -2.87 10.87
N TYR A 651 -23.77 -2.42 9.89
CA TYR A 651 -23.49 -1.00 9.67
C TYR A 651 -23.35 -0.65 8.19
N GLY A 652 -23.88 0.50 7.77
CA GLY A 652 -23.88 0.96 6.37
C GLY A 652 -25.15 0.62 5.59
N ASN A 653 -25.15 0.98 4.30
CA ASN A 653 -26.33 0.91 3.43
C ASN A 653 -26.32 -0.36 2.57
N ALA A 654 -26.67 -1.51 3.16
CA ALA A 654 -26.82 -2.73 2.36
C ALA A 654 -28.02 -2.64 1.38
N PRO A 655 -27.90 -3.23 0.17
CA PRO A 655 -28.96 -3.26 -0.84
C PRO A 655 -30.30 -3.80 -0.31
N ALA A 656 -31.40 -3.39 -0.95
CA ALA A 656 -32.74 -3.87 -0.61
C ALA A 656 -32.81 -5.41 -0.70
N GLY A 657 -33.33 -6.04 0.36
CA GLY A 657 -33.44 -7.49 0.47
C GLY A 657 -32.22 -8.19 1.09
N HIS A 658 -31.13 -7.48 1.37
CA HIS A 658 -30.03 -8.04 2.18
C HIS A 658 -30.48 -8.20 3.65
N PRO A 659 -30.14 -9.30 4.35
CA PRO A 659 -30.44 -9.46 5.78
C PRO A 659 -29.79 -8.34 6.61
N LYS A 660 -30.51 -7.82 7.61
CA LYS A 660 -30.10 -6.72 8.51
C LYS A 660 -30.42 -7.10 9.96
N ARG A 661 -29.62 -6.62 10.91
CA ARG A 661 -29.93 -6.66 12.36
C ARG A 661 -30.61 -5.40 12.83
#